data_AF-J3N6C6-F1
#
_entry.id   AF-J3N6C6-F1
#
_cell.length_a   1.000
_cell.length_b   1.000
_cell.length_c   1.000
_cell.angle_alpha   90.00
_cell.angle_beta   90.00
_cell.angle_gamma   90.00
#
_symmetry.space_group_name_H-M   'P 1'
#
loop_
_entity.id
_entity.type
_entity.pdbx_description
1 polymer ?
#
loop_
_entity_poly.entity_id
_entity_poly.type
_entity_poly.pdbx_seq_one_letter_code
_entity_poly.pdbx_strand_id
1 'polypeptide(L)'
;MELFMLSKDLKRLSLERDLSNEAAETASKQHLESVKKIARVEAECLKLRHLTRKTYLANDSRPVPNNASMESLTDSHSDSGEHMLAVDSEMRNSDSWASALIAELDQFKNSSPSSRDVVNNPVEIDLMDDFLEMEKLAALPEIERVSSSFEAETDSDQAVAIDRVSKVETEALKSQVIDLQSKVEKIEAEKRDLEMALSEARIQLDTSCDALMAANNKLAELQLQFNLANESKIAALGQADRLDAERESLALQLESKSIEVEKLQAIVATLEESADRKELASQLESTSLEVANLRKTVASLQEQIDAERTLSVQQKAYADMAVADKESLEAQLQSAHADNGKLRGSMETLESELQKERTTYEELVAQMDALKIESKKTLGVESAKESLEAQLLVVNSEIAKLQGTVNNLECDSAKEKAYSSELKIQLEAVEGIRKMLESELESSHQETMKLQEKISSMEVRLKDQTALLVEFTAKAEDAVAGRKGMEGQLEGAKLEITKLTNRVSLLQGKIEQEKLLSEEYEAKCRKLEAQLSRDSREAKLWRLANTNGDLKVKQDKELSSAAGKLAECQKTIANLGRQLKSLTDLDGVAAEPEKLEPGDALLDFRDRGVEVPPADIADGLYDLDLPNSNGSCFSPIPHVQSSSTPLETSVFSGGLSTLGSYRSKTRK
;
A
#
# COMPACT_ATOMS: atom_id res chain seq x y z
N MET A 1 1.30 -16.18 7.29
CA MET A 1 2.02 -15.75 6.07
C MET A 1 3.18 -14.82 6.44
N GLU A 2 2.95 -13.82 7.32
CA GLU A 2 3.96 -12.81 7.68
C GLU A 2 5.30 -13.36 8.16
N LEU A 3 5.32 -14.40 9.02
CA LEU A 3 6.56 -15.03 9.52
C LEU A 3 7.54 -15.46 8.40
N PHE A 4 7.03 -15.84 7.22
CA PHE A 4 7.87 -16.21 6.07
C PHE A 4 8.39 -14.98 5.32
N MET A 5 7.63 -13.89 5.29
CA MET A 5 8.09 -12.60 4.75
C MET A 5 9.17 -12.02 5.68
N LEU A 6 8.88 -11.92 6.98
CA LEU A 6 9.82 -11.48 8.01
C LEU A 6 11.12 -12.30 8.00
N SER A 7 11.06 -13.62 7.76
CA SER A 7 12.24 -14.48 7.60
C SER A 7 13.03 -14.18 6.31
N LYS A 8 12.35 -13.87 5.19
CA LYS A 8 13.00 -13.43 3.94
C LYS A 8 13.63 -12.04 4.09
N ASP A 9 12.97 -11.12 4.78
CA ASP A 9 13.45 -9.76 5.00
C ASP A 9 14.65 -9.74 5.96
N LEU A 10 14.62 -10.51 7.06
CA LEU A 10 15.80 -10.74 7.92
C LEU A 10 16.98 -11.34 7.15
N LYS A 11 16.74 -12.27 6.22
CA LYS A 11 17.79 -12.85 5.36
C LYS A 11 18.34 -11.82 4.36
N ARG A 12 17.49 -10.94 3.81
CA ARG A 12 17.93 -9.82 2.96
C ARG A 12 18.82 -8.86 3.76
N LEU A 13 18.36 -8.43 4.93
CA LEU A 13 19.09 -7.51 5.81
C LEU A 13 20.43 -8.09 6.31
N SER A 14 20.50 -9.39 6.59
CA SER A 14 21.81 -10.02 6.89
C SER A 14 22.74 -9.96 5.68
N LEU A 15 22.28 -10.39 4.50
CA LEU A 15 23.11 -10.38 3.28
C LEU A 15 23.58 -8.96 2.93
N GLU A 16 22.71 -7.97 3.07
CA GLU A 16 23.00 -6.55 2.83
C GLU A 16 24.05 -6.00 3.82
N ARG A 17 23.91 -6.31 5.12
CA ARG A 17 24.93 -6.02 6.13
C ARG A 17 26.27 -6.69 5.81
N ASP A 18 26.24 -7.95 5.41
CA ASP A 18 27.44 -8.76 5.22
C ASP A 18 28.21 -8.30 3.97
N LEU A 19 27.51 -7.94 2.88
CA LEU A 19 28.08 -7.25 1.72
C LEU A 19 28.58 -5.84 2.05
N SER A 20 27.87 -5.10 2.91
CA SER A 20 28.30 -3.77 3.37
C SER A 20 29.58 -3.84 4.21
N ASN A 21 29.73 -4.88 5.03
CA ASN A 21 30.97 -5.17 5.76
C ASN A 21 32.12 -5.52 4.80
N GLU A 22 31.92 -6.39 3.81
CA GLU A 22 32.95 -6.72 2.82
C GLU A 22 33.39 -5.47 2.00
N ALA A 23 32.45 -4.62 1.62
CA ALA A 23 32.74 -3.33 0.98
C ALA A 23 33.53 -2.38 1.89
N ALA A 24 33.17 -2.31 3.18
CA ALA A 24 33.88 -1.49 4.17
C ALA A 24 35.30 -2.03 4.47
N GLU A 25 35.48 -3.34 4.56
CA GLU A 25 36.79 -3.97 4.78
C GLU A 25 37.71 -3.80 3.57
N THR A 26 37.21 -3.99 2.35
CA THR A 26 37.99 -3.79 1.12
C THR A 26 38.36 -2.32 0.92
N ALA A 27 37.44 -1.38 1.15
CA ALA A 27 37.74 0.06 1.14
C ALA A 27 38.75 0.46 2.23
N SER A 28 38.61 -0.08 3.44
CA SER A 28 39.56 0.14 4.55
C SER A 28 40.95 -0.40 4.23
N LYS A 29 41.04 -1.59 3.63
CA LYS A 29 42.30 -2.22 3.17
C LYS A 29 42.98 -1.39 2.08
N GLN A 30 42.22 -0.93 1.08
CA GLN A 30 42.74 -0.04 0.04
C GLN A 30 43.19 1.32 0.61
N HIS A 31 42.42 1.90 1.53
CA HIS A 31 42.80 3.15 2.20
C HIS A 31 44.08 2.98 3.03
N LEU A 32 44.21 1.90 3.80
CA LEU A 32 45.42 1.58 4.56
C LEU A 32 46.63 1.34 3.65
N GLU A 33 46.45 0.74 2.48
CA GLU A 33 47.52 0.60 1.49
C GLU A 33 47.91 1.96 0.87
N SER A 34 46.93 2.82 0.59
CA SER A 34 47.15 4.20 0.13
C SER A 34 47.92 5.02 1.17
N VAL A 35 47.52 4.98 2.45
CA VAL A 35 48.24 5.62 3.57
C VAL A 35 49.67 5.05 3.69
N LYS A 36 49.87 3.74 3.52
CA LYS A 36 51.22 3.13 3.49
C LYS A 36 52.05 3.58 2.28
N LYS A 37 51.43 3.89 1.13
CA LYS A 37 52.12 4.47 -0.04
C LYS A 37 52.48 5.94 0.22
N ILE A 38 51.53 6.74 0.71
CA ILE A 38 51.70 8.14 1.07
C ILE A 38 52.83 8.30 2.10
N ALA A 39 52.82 7.55 3.21
CA ALA A 39 53.86 7.63 4.25
C ALA A 39 55.27 7.28 3.73
N ARG A 40 55.40 6.42 2.71
CA ARG A 40 56.69 6.16 2.05
C ARG A 40 57.13 7.35 1.19
N VAL A 41 56.22 7.90 0.39
CA VAL A 41 56.49 9.09 -0.44
C VAL A 41 56.82 10.30 0.43
N GLU A 42 56.11 10.51 1.55
CA GLU A 42 56.41 11.57 2.52
C GLU A 42 57.79 11.39 3.16
N ALA A 43 58.16 10.17 3.56
CA ALA A 43 59.50 9.88 4.06
C ALA A 43 60.60 10.12 3.00
N GLU A 44 60.32 9.88 1.72
CA GLU A 44 61.25 10.20 0.62
C GLU A 44 61.30 11.69 0.30
N CYS A 45 60.17 12.40 0.30
CA CYS A 45 60.11 13.86 0.19
C CYS A 45 60.83 14.55 1.36
N LEU A 46 60.76 14.00 2.58
CA LEU A 46 61.54 14.48 3.72
C LEU A 46 63.04 14.22 3.52
N LYS A 47 63.45 13.00 3.15
CA LYS A 47 64.86 12.69 2.80
C LYS A 47 65.40 13.64 1.73
N LEU A 48 64.63 13.89 0.66
CA LEU A 48 64.96 14.82 -0.41
C LEU A 48 65.09 16.26 0.13
N ARG A 49 64.13 16.77 0.91
CA ARG A 49 64.22 18.10 1.55
C ARG A 49 65.45 18.24 2.45
N HIS A 50 65.82 17.20 3.19
CA HIS A 50 67.06 17.17 3.98
C HIS A 50 68.31 17.17 3.09
N LEU A 51 68.33 16.40 1.99
CA LEU A 51 69.42 16.42 1.00
C LEU A 51 69.57 17.81 0.37
N THR A 52 68.47 18.42 -0.08
CA THR A 52 68.44 19.74 -0.70
C THR A 52 68.93 20.83 0.25
N ARG A 53 68.48 20.84 1.52
CA ARG A 53 69.03 21.75 2.54
C ARG A 53 70.53 21.51 2.77
N LYS A 54 70.99 20.26 2.73
CA LYS A 54 72.41 19.91 2.90
C LYS A 54 73.28 20.34 1.71
N THR A 55 72.76 20.35 0.48
CA THR A 55 73.47 20.91 -0.68
C THR A 55 73.46 22.44 -0.68
N TYR A 56 72.38 23.11 -0.24
CA TYR A 56 72.37 24.57 -0.08
C TYR A 56 73.28 25.08 1.04
N LEU A 57 73.62 24.25 2.03
CA LEU A 57 74.63 24.55 3.06
C LEU A 57 76.07 24.17 2.67
N ALA A 58 76.27 23.51 1.52
CA ALA A 58 77.59 23.11 1.03
C ALA A 58 78.19 24.08 0.00
N ASN A 59 77.36 24.92 -0.64
CA ASN A 59 77.80 25.86 -1.68
C ASN A 59 77.66 27.32 -1.26
N ASP A 60 78.84 27.91 -1.07
CA ASP A 60 79.18 29.34 -1.18
C ASP A 60 78.91 30.28 0.01
N SER A 61 79.77 31.31 0.13
CA SER A 61 80.02 32.02 1.38
C SER A 61 80.35 33.52 1.21
N ARG A 62 79.28 34.34 1.05
CA ARG A 62 79.22 35.79 1.40
C ARG A 62 80.13 36.76 0.59
N PRO A 63 80.03 38.11 0.74
CA PRO A 63 78.95 38.95 1.32
C PRO A 63 78.59 40.28 0.56
N VAL A 64 77.29 40.68 0.57
CA VAL A 64 76.80 42.09 0.85
C VAL A 64 77.15 43.20 -0.21
N PRO A 65 76.52 44.41 -0.28
CA PRO A 65 75.32 45.00 0.38
C PRO A 65 74.17 45.49 -0.54
N ASN A 66 73.07 45.96 0.09
CA ASN A 66 72.12 47.01 -0.38
C ASN A 66 71.17 46.69 -1.57
N ASN A 67 69.96 47.27 -1.71
CA ASN A 67 69.13 48.12 -0.82
C ASN A 67 67.64 48.16 -1.29
N ALA A 68 66.70 48.53 -0.39
CA ALA A 68 65.26 48.83 -0.61
C ALA A 68 64.34 47.63 -1.01
N SER A 69 63.09 47.48 -0.55
CA SER A 69 62.29 48.12 0.52
C SER A 69 61.09 47.23 0.89
N MET A 70 60.62 47.25 2.16
CA MET A 70 59.32 46.73 2.66
C MET A 70 59.04 45.20 2.49
N GLU A 71 58.36 44.50 3.41
CA GLU A 71 57.83 44.84 4.74
C GLU A 71 57.81 43.58 5.65
N SER A 72 57.78 43.76 6.99
CA SER A 72 57.35 42.82 8.07
C SER A 72 57.43 41.28 7.78
N LEU A 73 58.31 40.45 8.39
CA LEU A 73 58.59 40.24 9.83
C LEU A 73 57.29 40.03 10.62
N THR A 74 57.06 38.98 11.43
CA THR A 74 57.86 38.29 12.47
C THR A 74 57.26 36.89 12.75
N ASP A 75 57.77 35.98 13.59
CA ASP A 75 59.11 35.61 14.12
C ASP A 75 58.85 34.31 14.95
N SER A 76 59.19 33.11 14.47
CA SER A 76 60.43 32.34 14.74
C SER A 76 60.35 31.39 15.95
N HIS A 77 61.29 30.43 16.00
CA HIS A 77 61.61 29.50 17.11
C HIS A 77 60.55 28.39 17.37
N SER A 78 60.86 27.11 17.12
CA SER A 78 61.72 26.19 17.92
C SER A 78 61.06 25.75 19.24
N ASP A 79 61.20 24.54 19.76
CA ASP A 79 61.77 23.23 19.31
C ASP A 79 61.44 22.23 20.45
N SER A 80 61.47 20.90 20.22
CA SER A 80 61.05 19.86 21.18
C SER A 80 59.54 19.91 21.54
N GLY A 81 58.87 18.88 22.09
CA GLY A 81 59.25 17.46 22.23
C GLY A 81 58.52 16.78 23.40
N GLU A 82 57.76 15.72 23.07
CA GLU A 82 57.16 14.69 23.95
C GLU A 82 56.21 15.11 25.11
N HIS A 83 55.50 14.08 25.62
CA HIS A 83 54.72 14.01 26.87
C HIS A 83 53.50 14.94 27.13
N MET A 84 52.33 14.31 27.01
CA MET A 84 51.29 14.14 28.06
C MET A 84 50.68 15.33 28.85
N LEU A 85 49.36 15.16 29.07
CA LEU A 85 48.48 15.74 30.11
C LEU A 85 47.96 17.18 29.94
N ALA A 86 46.64 17.22 29.69
CA ALA A 86 45.63 18.03 30.36
C ALA A 86 45.88 19.54 30.58
N VAL A 87 45.15 20.34 29.79
CA VAL A 87 44.45 21.54 30.31
C VAL A 87 42.99 21.47 29.84
N ASP A 88 42.06 21.59 30.77
CA ASP A 88 40.62 21.66 30.49
C ASP A 88 40.21 23.03 29.92
N SER A 89 39.08 23.07 29.19
CA SER A 89 37.93 23.94 29.53
C SER A 89 37.01 24.20 28.34
N GLU A 90 36.08 23.28 28.07
CA GLU A 90 34.74 23.68 27.60
C GLU A 90 33.62 22.75 28.13
N MET A 91 33.77 22.32 29.39
CA MET A 91 32.74 21.59 30.14
C MET A 91 31.59 22.53 30.53
N ARG A 92 30.74 22.91 29.56
CA ARG A 92 29.54 23.72 29.85
C ARG A 92 28.39 23.58 28.84
N ASN A 93 27.92 22.34 28.63
CA ASN A 93 26.64 22.09 27.93
C ASN A 93 25.95 20.76 28.30
N SER A 94 26.04 20.35 29.58
CA SER A 94 25.43 19.11 30.08
C SER A 94 24.09 19.31 30.81
N ASP A 95 23.89 20.47 31.45
CA ASP A 95 22.78 20.69 32.39
C ASP A 95 21.42 20.95 31.71
N SER A 96 21.42 21.20 30.39
CA SER A 96 20.22 21.58 29.62
C SER A 96 19.14 20.48 29.58
N TRP A 97 19.53 19.21 29.77
CA TRP A 97 18.58 18.09 29.87
C TRP A 97 18.00 17.89 31.29
N ALA A 98 18.71 18.34 32.32
CA ALA A 98 18.21 18.25 33.70
C ALA A 98 17.10 19.29 33.96
N SER A 99 17.27 20.51 33.47
CA SER A 99 16.26 21.58 33.63
C SER A 99 14.96 21.30 32.87
N ALA A 100 15.02 20.62 31.73
CA ALA A 100 13.82 20.26 30.97
C ALA A 100 12.91 19.28 31.74
N LEU A 101 13.47 18.19 32.27
CA LEU A 101 12.72 17.16 33.00
C LEU A 101 12.16 17.68 34.34
N ILE A 102 12.83 18.64 34.98
CA ILE A 102 12.30 19.30 36.18
C ILE A 102 11.13 20.23 35.83
N ALA A 103 11.17 20.90 34.68
CA ALA A 103 10.10 21.79 34.22
C ALA A 103 8.83 21.03 33.75
N GLU A 104 8.96 19.83 33.19
CA GLU A 104 7.79 18.98 32.88
C GLU A 104 7.10 18.46 34.15
N LEU A 105 7.87 18.14 35.20
CA LEU A 105 7.33 17.54 36.42
C LEU A 105 6.50 18.52 37.28
N ASP A 106 6.75 19.83 37.18
CA ASP A 106 6.03 20.87 37.94
C ASP A 106 4.66 21.24 37.33
N GLN A 107 4.41 20.87 36.06
CA GLN A 107 3.12 21.14 35.39
C GLN A 107 1.95 20.35 35.98
N PHE A 108 2.21 19.28 36.74
CA PHE A 108 1.18 18.44 37.34
C PHE A 108 0.69 18.89 38.73
N LYS A 109 1.06 20.10 39.19
CA LYS A 109 0.82 20.51 40.58
C LYS A 109 0.21 21.90 40.84
N ASN A 110 -0.04 22.72 39.81
CA ASN A 110 -0.57 24.08 40.01
C ASN A 110 -1.66 24.48 39.00
N SER A 111 -2.93 24.18 39.30
CA SER A 111 -4.06 24.98 38.79
C SER A 111 -5.29 24.91 39.72
N SER A 112 -5.84 26.08 40.06
CA SER A 112 -7.14 26.29 40.71
C SER A 112 -7.52 27.78 40.61
N PRO A 113 -8.79 28.18 40.83
CA PRO A 113 -10.04 27.57 40.39
C PRO A 113 -10.90 28.56 39.55
N SER A 114 -12.12 28.17 39.14
CA SER A 114 -13.08 28.98 38.33
C SER A 114 -12.64 29.27 36.87
N SER A 115 -13.51 29.51 35.88
CA SER A 115 -15.00 29.60 35.76
C SER A 115 -15.34 29.63 34.25
N ARG A 116 -16.52 29.30 33.70
CA ARG A 116 -17.87 28.82 34.10
C ARG A 116 -18.59 28.37 32.78
N ASP A 117 -19.83 27.86 32.65
CA ASP A 117 -20.99 27.57 33.53
C ASP A 117 -21.90 26.54 32.80
N VAL A 118 -22.47 25.52 33.47
CA VAL A 118 -23.83 24.98 33.24
C VAL A 118 -24.34 24.32 34.53
N VAL A 119 -25.49 24.82 35.01
CA VAL A 119 -26.44 24.27 35.98
C VAL A 119 -26.12 22.88 36.60
N ASN A 120 -25.49 22.89 37.77
CA ASN A 120 -25.76 21.89 38.81
C ASN A 120 -26.69 22.52 39.84
N ASN A 121 -27.79 21.85 40.18
CA ASN A 121 -28.73 22.32 41.20
C ASN A 121 -28.50 21.48 42.48
N PRO A 122 -27.83 22.01 43.52
CA PRO A 122 -27.61 21.26 44.74
C PRO A 122 -28.90 21.20 45.54
N VAL A 123 -29.60 20.07 45.47
CA VAL A 123 -30.46 19.67 46.59
C VAL A 123 -29.53 19.26 47.71
N GLU A 124 -29.31 20.19 48.64
CA GLU A 124 -28.73 19.90 49.94
C GLU A 124 -29.72 18.99 50.68
N ILE A 125 -29.51 17.68 50.59
CA ILE A 125 -30.29 16.69 51.34
C ILE A 125 -29.83 16.82 52.79
N ASP A 126 -30.45 17.73 53.54
CA ASP A 126 -30.26 17.81 54.98
C ASP A 126 -30.94 16.62 55.65
N LEU A 127 -30.18 15.52 55.69
CA LEU A 127 -30.57 14.23 56.27
C LEU A 127 -30.87 14.33 57.79
N MET A 128 -30.71 15.51 58.40
CA MET A 128 -31.14 15.78 59.78
C MET A 128 -32.63 16.18 59.86
N ASP A 129 -33.17 16.89 58.85
CA ASP A 129 -34.53 17.45 58.91
C ASP A 129 -35.62 16.37 58.74
N ASP A 130 -35.44 15.40 57.83
CA ASP A 130 -36.36 14.26 57.66
C ASP A 130 -36.57 13.47 58.97
N PHE A 131 -35.51 13.34 59.78
CA PHE A 131 -35.57 12.67 61.08
C PHE A 131 -36.30 13.54 62.13
N LEU A 132 -36.16 14.86 62.08
CA LEU A 132 -36.86 15.80 62.97
C LEU A 132 -38.35 15.95 62.61
N GLU A 133 -38.74 15.79 61.35
CA GLU A 133 -40.15 15.66 60.95
C GLU A 133 -40.76 14.34 61.45
N MET A 134 -40.05 13.22 61.28
CA MET A 134 -40.50 11.91 61.79
C MET A 134 -40.60 11.88 63.33
N GLU A 135 -39.71 12.54 64.06
CA GLU A 135 -39.80 12.68 65.52
C GLU A 135 -41.02 13.53 65.94
N LYS A 136 -41.33 14.62 65.23
CA LYS A 136 -42.57 15.39 65.46
C LYS A 136 -43.83 14.56 65.21
N LEU A 137 -43.86 13.74 64.16
CA LEU A 137 -45.00 12.88 63.84
C LEU A 137 -45.21 11.79 64.90
N ALA A 138 -44.12 11.21 65.41
CA ALA A 138 -44.16 10.25 66.52
C ALA A 138 -44.53 10.87 67.88
N ALA A 139 -44.42 12.20 68.04
CA ALA A 139 -44.74 12.92 69.27
C ALA A 139 -46.21 13.41 69.35
N LEU A 140 -47.04 13.14 68.35
CA LEU A 140 -48.47 13.47 68.37
C LEU A 140 -49.26 12.48 69.25
N PRO A 141 -50.04 12.94 70.25
CA PRO A 141 -50.88 12.05 71.04
C PRO A 141 -52.02 11.49 70.18
N GLU A 142 -52.08 10.17 70.08
CA GLU A 142 -53.09 9.43 69.31
C GLU A 142 -54.46 9.52 70.00
N ILE A 143 -55.29 10.50 69.58
CA ILE A 143 -56.64 10.67 70.11
C ILE A 143 -57.56 9.62 69.49
N GLU A 144 -57.74 8.50 70.19
CA GLU A 144 -58.79 7.53 69.92
C GLU A 144 -60.16 8.21 69.83
N ARG A 145 -60.72 8.35 68.62
CA ARG A 145 -62.13 8.71 68.45
C ARG A 145 -63.02 7.50 68.74
N VAL A 146 -63.13 7.16 70.02
CA VAL A 146 -64.16 6.24 70.51
C VAL A 146 -65.54 6.81 70.15
N SER A 147 -66.28 6.06 69.33
CA SER A 147 -67.63 6.41 68.91
C SER A 147 -68.61 6.26 70.08
N SER A 148 -68.88 7.35 70.79
CA SER A 148 -69.86 7.40 71.86
C SER A 148 -71.23 7.81 71.34
N SER A 149 -72.06 6.82 70.99
CA SER A 149 -73.51 6.98 70.91
C SER A 149 -74.12 6.55 72.24
N PHE A 150 -74.90 7.42 72.90
CA PHE A 150 -76.24 7.07 73.40
C PHE A 150 -76.98 8.31 73.94
N GLU A 151 -78.30 8.24 73.80
CA GLU A 151 -79.40 9.14 74.12
C GLU A 151 -79.29 10.10 75.33
N ALA A 152 -79.93 11.27 75.20
CA ALA A 152 -80.31 12.14 76.30
C ALA A 152 -81.83 12.08 76.50
N GLU A 153 -82.28 11.53 77.61
CA GLU A 153 -83.69 11.52 78.01
C GLU A 153 -84.11 12.90 78.56
N THR A 154 -85.22 13.46 78.06
CA THR A 154 -85.94 14.55 78.73
C THR A 154 -87.44 14.31 78.65
N ASP A 155 -88.03 13.98 79.79
CA ASP A 155 -89.46 13.68 79.97
C ASP A 155 -90.39 14.91 79.87
N SER A 156 -91.69 14.60 79.86
CA SER A 156 -92.81 15.40 80.40
C SER A 156 -93.50 16.44 79.48
N ASP A 157 -94.65 16.00 78.96
CA ASP A 157 -95.96 16.65 79.09
C ASP A 157 -96.19 18.07 78.55
N GLN A 158 -96.54 18.16 77.26
CA GLN A 158 -97.52 19.16 76.79
C GLN A 158 -98.45 18.59 75.69
N ALA A 159 -99.25 17.58 76.06
CA ALA A 159 -100.21 16.97 75.15
C ALA A 159 -101.40 17.90 74.79
N VAL A 160 -102.13 17.56 73.72
CA VAL A 160 -103.44 18.12 73.33
C VAL A 160 -103.44 19.60 72.87
N ALA A 161 -102.51 19.96 71.97
CA ALA A 161 -102.69 21.08 71.03
C ALA A 161 -101.85 20.96 69.75
N ILE A 162 -100.62 20.42 69.86
CA ILE A 162 -99.60 20.45 68.80
C ILE A 162 -99.63 19.20 67.90
N ASP A 163 -100.46 18.20 68.19
CA ASP A 163 -100.56 16.88 67.50
C ASP A 163 -100.81 16.95 65.98
N ARG A 164 -101.29 18.09 65.44
CA ARG A 164 -101.43 18.31 63.98
C ARG A 164 -100.29 19.11 63.34
N VAL A 165 -99.37 19.65 64.16
CA VAL A 165 -98.19 20.40 63.73
C VAL A 165 -96.95 19.52 63.87
N SER A 166 -96.68 18.98 65.06
CA SER A 166 -95.53 18.09 65.29
C SER A 166 -95.59 16.80 64.47
N LYS A 167 -96.80 16.32 64.14
CA LYS A 167 -96.97 15.18 63.24
C LYS A 167 -96.67 15.52 61.78
N VAL A 168 -97.04 16.71 61.32
CA VAL A 168 -96.67 17.20 59.98
C VAL A 168 -95.18 17.50 59.91
N GLU A 169 -94.58 18.04 60.97
CA GLU A 169 -93.14 18.28 61.08
C GLU A 169 -92.35 16.96 61.09
N THR A 170 -92.79 15.94 61.84
CA THR A 170 -92.12 14.62 61.84
C THR A 170 -92.32 13.84 60.54
N GLU A 171 -93.48 13.94 59.89
CA GLU A 171 -93.70 13.36 58.54
C GLU A 171 -92.86 14.11 57.48
N ALA A 172 -92.71 15.44 57.57
CA ALA A 172 -91.85 16.24 56.71
C ALA A 172 -90.35 15.94 56.92
N LEU A 173 -89.89 15.89 58.17
CA LEU A 173 -88.51 15.48 58.52
C LEU A 173 -88.22 14.06 58.05
N LYS A 174 -89.17 13.13 58.17
CA LYS A 174 -89.03 11.77 57.63
C LYS A 174 -88.91 11.77 56.09
N SER A 175 -89.68 12.60 55.40
CA SER A 175 -89.53 12.78 53.95
C SER A 175 -88.18 13.38 53.58
N GLN A 176 -87.66 14.32 54.38
CA GLN A 176 -86.34 14.92 54.19
C GLN A 176 -85.21 13.90 54.45
N VAL A 177 -85.35 13.04 55.46
CA VAL A 177 -84.40 11.93 55.71
C VAL A 177 -84.35 10.96 54.53
N ILE A 178 -85.49 10.61 53.93
CA ILE A 178 -85.54 9.72 52.76
C ILE A 178 -84.91 10.39 51.51
N ASP A 179 -85.18 11.67 51.27
CA ASP A 179 -84.53 12.46 50.20
C ASP A 179 -83.01 12.57 50.41
N LEU A 180 -82.56 12.79 51.64
CA LEU A 180 -81.13 12.81 51.99
C LEU A 180 -80.49 11.41 51.85
N GLN A 181 -81.18 10.34 52.25
CA GLN A 181 -80.71 8.96 52.05
C GLN A 181 -80.54 8.64 50.57
N SER A 182 -81.51 8.97 49.71
CA SER A 182 -81.40 8.78 48.26
C SER A 182 -80.25 9.60 47.65
N LYS A 183 -80.00 10.81 48.16
CA LYS A 183 -78.84 11.63 47.77
C LYS A 183 -77.51 11.02 48.22
N VAL A 184 -77.45 10.44 49.42
CA VAL A 184 -76.27 9.70 49.91
C VAL A 184 -76.01 8.46 49.06
N GLU A 185 -77.03 7.64 48.79
CA GLU A 185 -76.92 6.46 47.91
C GLU A 185 -76.42 6.84 46.50
N LYS A 186 -76.90 7.97 45.94
CA LYS A 186 -76.42 8.51 44.66
C LYS A 186 -74.96 8.97 44.73
N ILE A 187 -74.57 9.69 45.78
CA ILE A 187 -73.19 10.14 46.00
C ILE A 187 -72.24 8.95 46.24
N GLU A 188 -72.70 7.89 46.92
CA GLU A 188 -71.94 6.65 47.11
C GLU A 188 -71.80 5.84 45.81
N ALA A 189 -72.77 5.91 44.90
CA ALA A 189 -72.62 5.38 43.54
C ALA A 189 -71.59 6.18 42.73
N GLU A 190 -71.77 7.50 42.62
CA GLU A 190 -70.84 8.39 41.93
C GLU A 190 -69.41 8.28 42.49
N LYS A 191 -69.27 8.14 43.80
CA LYS A 191 -67.99 7.88 44.47
C LYS A 191 -67.36 6.56 44.01
N ARG A 192 -68.11 5.45 44.01
CA ARG A 192 -67.57 4.13 43.57
C ARG A 192 -67.15 4.16 42.10
N ASP A 193 -67.91 4.84 41.26
CA ASP A 193 -67.61 4.94 39.83
C ASP A 193 -66.36 5.81 39.59
N LEU A 194 -66.18 6.88 40.39
CA LEU A 194 -64.95 7.68 40.42
C LEU A 194 -63.74 6.93 40.99
N GLU A 195 -63.91 6.11 42.04
CA GLU A 195 -62.85 5.26 42.60
C GLU A 195 -62.40 4.19 41.58
N MET A 196 -63.35 3.59 40.84
CA MET A 196 -63.08 2.67 39.74
C MET A 196 -62.32 3.36 38.60
N ALA A 197 -62.79 4.50 38.10
CA ALA A 197 -62.10 5.28 37.06
C ALA A 197 -60.70 5.74 37.49
N LEU A 198 -60.52 6.12 38.77
CA LEU A 198 -59.21 6.47 39.34
C LEU A 198 -58.27 5.26 39.41
N SER A 199 -58.78 4.06 39.71
CA SER A 199 -57.99 2.82 39.66
C SER A 199 -57.55 2.46 38.24
N GLU A 200 -58.43 2.65 37.25
CA GLU A 200 -58.10 2.39 35.85
C GLU A 200 -57.06 3.39 35.34
N ALA A 201 -57.24 4.68 35.64
CA ALA A 201 -56.27 5.73 35.29
C ALA A 201 -54.87 5.48 35.89
N ARG A 202 -54.77 4.84 37.06
CA ARG A 202 -53.48 4.41 37.63
C ARG A 202 -52.85 3.28 36.81
N ILE A 203 -53.62 2.25 36.45
CA ILE A 203 -53.13 1.13 35.61
C ILE A 203 -52.69 1.64 34.22
N GLN A 204 -53.42 2.59 33.64
CA GLN A 204 -53.04 3.26 32.39
C GLN A 204 -51.75 4.10 32.55
N LEU A 205 -51.55 4.76 33.70
CA LEU A 205 -50.31 5.48 34.00
C LEU A 205 -49.12 4.53 34.19
N ASP A 206 -49.27 3.45 34.96
CA ASP A 206 -48.20 2.48 35.23
C ASP A 206 -47.74 1.79 33.94
N THR A 207 -48.68 1.35 33.09
CA THR A 207 -48.37 0.78 31.77
C THR A 207 -47.72 1.77 30.80
N SER A 208 -48.07 3.06 30.90
CA SER A 208 -47.41 4.15 30.16
C SER A 208 -45.98 4.40 30.67
N CYS A 209 -45.75 4.34 31.99
CA CYS A 209 -44.43 4.44 32.60
C CYS A 209 -43.51 3.28 32.20
N ASP A 210 -44.01 2.04 32.19
CA ASP A 210 -43.26 0.87 31.69
C ASP A 210 -42.90 1.01 30.20
N ALA A 211 -43.85 1.47 29.37
CA ALA A 211 -43.60 1.74 27.95
C ALA A 211 -42.54 2.85 27.74
N LEU A 212 -42.59 3.92 28.55
CA LEU A 212 -41.60 5.00 28.54
C LEU A 212 -40.21 4.49 28.95
N MET A 213 -40.13 3.65 29.99
CA MET A 213 -38.87 3.05 30.43
C MET A 213 -38.28 2.11 29.37
N ALA A 214 -39.12 1.29 28.71
CA ALA A 214 -38.69 0.45 27.59
C ALA A 214 -38.17 1.29 26.40
N ALA A 215 -38.85 2.41 26.08
CA ALA A 215 -38.43 3.33 25.03
C ALA A 215 -37.09 4.04 25.37
N ASN A 216 -36.93 4.52 26.61
CA ASN A 216 -35.70 5.16 27.09
C ASN A 216 -34.52 4.18 27.10
N ASN A 217 -34.73 2.94 27.55
CA ASN A 217 -33.71 1.89 27.48
C ASN A 217 -33.31 1.59 26.02
N LYS A 218 -34.28 1.57 25.09
CA LYS A 218 -33.98 1.37 23.66
C LYS A 218 -33.26 2.57 23.03
N LEU A 219 -33.57 3.79 23.46
CA LEU A 219 -32.85 5.00 23.04
C LEU A 219 -31.39 4.96 23.52
N ALA A 220 -31.14 4.59 24.78
CA ALA A 220 -29.79 4.46 25.33
C ALA A 220 -28.95 3.39 24.59
N GLU A 221 -29.54 2.25 24.24
CA GLU A 221 -28.90 1.23 23.41
C GLU A 221 -28.55 1.75 22.01
N LEU A 222 -29.46 2.49 21.36
CA LEU A 222 -29.19 3.10 20.05
C LEU A 222 -28.12 4.20 20.13
N GLN A 223 -28.08 4.98 21.23
CA GLN A 223 -27.04 5.97 21.50
C GLN A 223 -25.66 5.30 21.62
N LEU A 224 -25.57 4.16 22.32
CA LEU A 224 -24.34 3.37 22.44
C LEU A 224 -23.88 2.80 21.09
N GLN A 225 -24.80 2.20 20.33
CA GLN A 225 -24.50 1.68 18.99
C GLN A 225 -24.04 2.78 18.03
N PHE A 226 -24.64 3.97 18.08
CA PHE A 226 -24.21 5.14 17.31
C PHE A 226 -22.79 5.59 17.67
N ASN A 227 -22.47 5.67 18.97
CA ASN A 227 -21.13 6.06 19.43
C ASN A 227 -20.07 5.05 18.96
N LEU A 228 -20.30 3.75 19.15
CA LEU A 228 -19.40 2.69 18.69
C LEU A 228 -19.21 2.69 17.17
N ALA A 229 -20.27 2.92 16.40
CA ALA A 229 -20.18 3.05 14.95
C ALA A 229 -19.38 4.30 14.52
N ASN A 230 -19.50 5.41 15.25
CA ASN A 230 -18.75 6.63 14.98
C ASN A 230 -17.26 6.50 15.36
N GLU A 231 -16.95 5.86 16.49
CA GLU A 231 -15.57 5.51 16.87
C GLU A 231 -14.91 4.59 15.83
N SER A 232 -15.63 3.54 15.41
CA SER A 232 -15.16 2.64 14.34
C SER A 232 -14.95 3.38 13.01
N LYS A 233 -15.80 4.35 12.67
CA LYS A 233 -15.65 5.20 11.49
C LYS A 233 -14.42 6.09 11.59
N ILE A 234 -14.17 6.71 12.75
CA ILE A 234 -12.97 7.55 12.99
C ILE A 234 -11.70 6.70 12.89
N ALA A 235 -11.69 5.49 13.48
CA ALA A 235 -10.57 4.57 13.36
C ALA A 235 -10.30 4.13 11.91
N ALA A 236 -11.36 3.88 11.13
CA ALA A 236 -11.26 3.53 9.71
C ALA A 236 -10.75 4.69 8.84
N LEU A 237 -11.20 5.93 9.08
CA LEU A 237 -10.68 7.13 8.42
C LEU A 237 -9.19 7.30 8.71
N GLY A 238 -8.80 7.25 9.99
CA GLY A 238 -7.39 7.32 10.38
C GLY A 238 -6.55 6.13 9.89
N GLN A 239 -7.14 5.02 9.42
CA GLN A 239 -6.43 3.96 8.70
C GLN A 239 -6.29 4.30 7.20
N ALA A 240 -7.33 4.85 6.57
CA ALA A 240 -7.27 5.31 5.18
C ALA A 240 -6.21 6.40 5.00
N ASP A 241 -6.16 7.40 5.88
CA ASP A 241 -5.18 8.50 5.84
C ASP A 241 -3.73 7.98 5.88
N ARG A 242 -3.47 6.92 6.68
CA ARG A 242 -2.15 6.25 6.74
C ARG A 242 -1.82 5.49 5.46
N LEU A 243 -2.79 4.76 4.90
CA LEU A 243 -2.60 4.02 3.65
C LEU A 243 -2.41 4.95 2.44
N ASP A 244 -3.05 6.12 2.44
CA ASP A 244 -2.86 7.14 1.39
C ASP A 244 -1.50 7.83 1.50
N ALA A 245 -0.99 8.08 2.72
CA ALA A 245 0.38 8.54 2.93
C ALA A 245 1.44 7.49 2.52
N GLU A 246 1.20 6.20 2.80
CA GLU A 246 2.03 5.09 2.31
C GLU A 246 2.01 4.99 0.78
N ARG A 247 0.83 5.11 0.15
CA ARG A 247 0.64 5.16 -1.30
C ARG A 247 1.44 6.30 -1.94
N GLU A 248 1.40 7.50 -1.35
CA GLU A 248 2.12 8.67 -1.87
C GLU A 248 3.65 8.52 -1.72
N SER A 249 4.12 7.96 -0.60
CA SER A 249 5.54 7.60 -0.43
C SER A 249 6.00 6.58 -1.48
N LEU A 250 5.20 5.55 -1.76
CA LEU A 250 5.50 4.55 -2.78
C LEU A 250 5.43 5.11 -4.21
N ALA A 251 4.51 6.04 -4.49
CA ALA A 251 4.43 6.73 -5.77
C ALA A 251 5.69 7.59 -6.04
N LEU A 252 6.16 8.34 -5.04
CA LEU A 252 7.40 9.12 -5.14
C LEU A 252 8.64 8.23 -5.32
N GLN A 253 8.67 7.05 -4.69
CA GLN A 253 9.74 6.06 -4.91
C GLN A 253 9.69 5.47 -6.32
N LEU A 254 8.49 5.16 -6.84
CA LEU A 254 8.31 4.63 -8.19
C LEU A 254 8.73 5.66 -9.25
N GLU A 255 8.35 6.92 -9.10
CA GLU A 255 8.75 8.04 -9.96
C GLU A 255 10.27 8.22 -9.97
N SER A 256 10.89 8.24 -8.77
CA SER A 256 12.36 8.31 -8.63
C SER A 256 13.07 7.15 -9.33
N LYS A 257 12.49 5.94 -9.32
CA LYS A 257 13.01 4.77 -10.02
C LYS A 257 12.74 4.78 -11.52
N SER A 258 11.63 5.36 -11.98
CA SER A 258 11.38 5.58 -13.42
C SER A 258 12.45 6.51 -14.01
N ILE A 259 12.73 7.62 -13.33
CA ILE A 259 13.78 8.59 -13.71
C ILE A 259 15.19 7.96 -13.68
N GLU A 260 15.45 6.98 -12.81
CA GLU A 260 16.71 6.21 -12.82
C GLU A 260 16.78 5.24 -14.01
N VAL A 261 15.69 4.55 -14.34
CA VAL A 261 15.59 3.67 -15.51
C VAL A 261 15.76 4.45 -16.82
N GLU A 262 15.13 5.62 -16.96
CA GLU A 262 15.29 6.49 -18.14
C GLU A 262 16.75 6.93 -18.34
N LYS A 263 17.45 7.30 -17.26
CA LYS A 263 18.88 7.63 -17.31
C LYS A 263 19.74 6.44 -17.75
N LEU A 264 19.45 5.25 -17.23
CA LEU A 264 20.15 4.02 -17.64
C LEU A 264 19.86 3.67 -19.10
N GLN A 265 18.63 3.85 -19.59
CA GLN A 265 18.27 3.68 -20.99
C GLN A 265 19.00 4.67 -21.91
N ALA A 266 19.14 5.94 -21.52
CA ALA A 266 19.91 6.93 -22.25
C ALA A 266 21.42 6.61 -22.29
N ILE A 267 21.97 6.05 -21.20
CA ILE A 267 23.37 5.57 -21.16
C ILE A 267 23.54 4.34 -22.07
N VAL A 268 22.60 3.39 -22.07
CA VAL A 268 22.62 2.25 -22.99
C VAL A 268 22.55 2.72 -24.45
N ALA A 269 21.63 3.61 -24.81
CA ALA A 269 21.49 4.13 -26.16
C ALA A 269 22.76 4.85 -26.66
N THR A 270 23.41 5.64 -25.81
CA THR A 270 24.67 6.32 -26.17
C THR A 270 25.87 5.36 -26.25
N LEU A 271 25.89 4.27 -25.48
CA LEU A 271 26.86 3.19 -25.62
C LEU A 271 26.61 2.34 -26.89
N GLU A 272 25.36 2.13 -27.28
CA GLU A 272 24.99 1.44 -28.52
C GLU A 272 25.29 2.28 -29.77
N GLU A 273 25.10 3.60 -29.69
CA GLU A 273 25.45 4.53 -30.76
C GLU A 273 26.97 4.81 -30.87
N SER A 274 27.75 4.51 -29.82
CA SER A 274 29.18 4.85 -29.72
C SER A 274 30.00 4.52 -30.98
N ALA A 275 30.82 5.49 -31.40
CA ALA A 275 31.66 5.37 -32.59
C ALA A 275 32.61 4.18 -32.49
N ASP A 276 33.20 3.97 -31.31
CA ASP A 276 34.11 2.90 -30.96
C ASP A 276 33.57 1.51 -31.36
N ARG A 277 32.27 1.24 -31.15
CA ARG A 277 31.66 -0.04 -31.51
C ARG A 277 31.53 -0.22 -33.04
N LYS A 278 31.22 0.86 -33.75
CA LYS A 278 31.13 0.89 -35.23
C LYS A 278 32.51 0.80 -35.87
N GLU A 279 33.51 1.43 -35.26
CA GLU A 279 34.91 1.34 -35.68
C GLU A 279 35.48 -0.05 -35.40
N LEU A 280 35.28 -0.63 -34.22
CA LEU A 280 35.72 -1.99 -33.89
C LEU A 280 35.07 -3.04 -34.82
N ALA A 281 33.80 -2.86 -35.18
CA ALA A 281 33.12 -3.70 -36.19
C ALA A 281 33.76 -3.52 -37.58
N SER A 282 34.12 -2.30 -37.97
CA SER A 282 34.79 -2.02 -39.26
C SER A 282 36.23 -2.59 -39.30
N GLN A 283 36.95 -2.54 -38.18
CA GLN A 283 38.26 -3.17 -38.02
C GLN A 283 38.15 -4.71 -38.06
N LEU A 284 37.10 -5.30 -37.47
CA LEU A 284 36.81 -6.73 -37.55
C LEU A 284 36.47 -7.18 -38.98
N GLU A 285 35.67 -6.40 -39.72
CA GLU A 285 35.37 -6.66 -41.13
C GLU A 285 36.65 -6.61 -42.00
N SER A 286 37.48 -5.58 -41.79
CA SER A 286 38.76 -5.41 -42.49
C SER A 286 39.74 -6.55 -42.23
N THR A 287 39.95 -6.92 -40.95
CA THR A 287 40.84 -8.02 -40.57
C THR A 287 40.31 -9.39 -40.99
N SER A 288 38.98 -9.59 -41.00
CA SER A 288 38.34 -10.78 -41.58
C SER A 288 38.66 -10.92 -43.08
N LEU A 289 38.60 -9.81 -43.83
CA LEU A 289 38.89 -9.75 -45.26
C LEU A 289 40.39 -9.98 -45.54
N GLU A 290 41.28 -9.44 -44.71
CA GLU A 290 42.72 -9.73 -44.76
C GLU A 290 43.01 -11.21 -44.49
N VAL A 291 42.44 -11.79 -43.42
CA VAL A 291 42.55 -13.24 -43.11
C VAL A 291 41.99 -14.10 -44.25
N ALA A 292 40.91 -13.70 -44.90
CA ALA A 292 40.37 -14.39 -46.06
C ALA A 292 41.31 -14.34 -47.28
N ASN A 293 42.10 -13.27 -47.45
CA ASN A 293 43.11 -13.18 -48.50
C ASN A 293 44.39 -13.97 -48.15
N LEU A 294 44.84 -13.93 -46.90
CA LEU A 294 45.97 -14.74 -46.42
C LEU A 294 45.66 -16.25 -46.53
N ARG A 295 44.41 -16.67 -46.30
CA ARG A 295 43.99 -18.06 -46.54
C ARG A 295 44.10 -18.47 -48.01
N LYS A 296 43.83 -17.57 -48.97
CA LYS A 296 44.00 -17.84 -50.41
C LYS A 296 45.48 -17.94 -50.80
N THR A 297 46.36 -17.08 -50.27
CA THR A 297 47.79 -17.17 -50.56
C THR A 297 48.41 -18.42 -49.96
N VAL A 298 48.06 -18.80 -48.73
CA VAL A 298 48.47 -20.07 -48.11
C VAL A 298 48.01 -21.28 -48.93
N ALA A 299 46.77 -21.29 -49.42
CA ALA A 299 46.28 -22.38 -50.28
C ALA A 299 47.07 -22.49 -51.59
N SER A 300 47.34 -21.36 -52.25
CA SER A 300 48.12 -21.30 -53.50
C SER A 300 49.58 -21.74 -53.30
N LEU A 301 50.21 -21.36 -52.17
CA LEU A 301 51.54 -21.82 -51.81
C LEU A 301 51.58 -23.31 -51.47
N GLN A 302 50.54 -23.85 -50.81
CA GLN A 302 50.44 -25.28 -50.52
C GLN A 302 50.33 -26.11 -51.82
N GLU A 303 49.54 -25.65 -52.78
CA GLU A 303 49.43 -26.28 -54.12
C GLU A 303 50.78 -26.27 -54.87
N GLN A 304 51.55 -25.17 -54.79
CA GLN A 304 52.91 -25.11 -55.34
C GLN A 304 53.87 -26.09 -54.64
N ILE A 305 53.83 -26.17 -53.30
CA ILE A 305 54.67 -27.08 -52.53
C ILE A 305 54.36 -28.55 -52.87
N ASP A 306 53.09 -28.92 -53.06
CA ASP A 306 52.72 -30.29 -53.43
C ASP A 306 53.02 -30.62 -54.90
N ALA A 307 52.94 -29.65 -55.81
CA ALA A 307 53.46 -29.77 -57.17
C ALA A 307 55.00 -29.99 -57.16
N GLU A 308 55.76 -29.21 -56.39
CA GLU A 308 57.22 -29.36 -56.31
C GLU A 308 57.62 -30.69 -55.64
N ARG A 309 56.88 -31.15 -54.62
CA ARG A 309 57.05 -32.48 -54.02
C ARG A 309 56.85 -33.61 -55.03
N THR A 310 55.79 -33.58 -55.86
CA THR A 310 55.58 -34.62 -56.88
C THR A 310 56.66 -34.61 -57.96
N LEU A 311 57.11 -33.41 -58.37
CA LEU A 311 58.23 -33.25 -59.32
C LEU A 311 59.55 -33.78 -58.74
N SER A 312 59.83 -33.52 -57.47
CA SER A 312 61.00 -34.07 -56.75
C SER A 312 60.96 -35.61 -56.64
N VAL A 313 59.80 -36.20 -56.34
CA VAL A 313 59.61 -37.66 -56.34
C VAL A 313 59.84 -38.25 -57.74
N GLN A 314 59.37 -37.58 -58.80
CA GLN A 314 59.60 -38.00 -60.18
C GLN A 314 61.08 -37.91 -60.58
N GLN A 315 61.78 -36.84 -60.20
CA GLN A 315 63.23 -36.72 -60.39
C GLN A 315 64.00 -37.83 -59.69
N LYS A 316 63.61 -38.19 -58.45
CA LYS A 316 64.21 -39.31 -57.73
C LYS A 316 63.99 -40.63 -58.48
N ALA A 317 62.77 -40.91 -58.94
CA ALA A 317 62.48 -42.13 -59.69
C ALA A 317 63.31 -42.25 -60.99
N TYR A 318 63.56 -41.14 -61.70
CA TYR A 318 64.49 -41.12 -62.84
C TYR A 318 65.95 -41.39 -62.43
N ALA A 319 66.39 -40.86 -61.28
CA ALA A 319 67.75 -41.12 -60.77
C ALA A 319 67.92 -42.59 -60.33
N ASP A 320 66.96 -43.15 -59.59
CA ASP A 320 66.96 -44.54 -59.15
C ASP A 320 66.96 -45.50 -60.36
N MET A 321 66.22 -45.19 -61.43
CA MET A 321 66.24 -45.94 -62.70
C MET A 321 67.59 -45.84 -63.43
N ALA A 322 68.19 -44.64 -63.50
CA ALA A 322 69.50 -44.45 -64.11
C ALA A 322 70.63 -45.16 -63.34
N VAL A 323 70.48 -45.36 -62.02
CA VAL A 323 71.38 -46.21 -61.22
C VAL A 323 71.21 -47.69 -61.59
N ALA A 324 69.98 -48.19 -61.73
CA ALA A 324 69.74 -49.56 -62.16
C ALA A 324 70.28 -49.86 -63.58
N ASP A 325 70.12 -48.92 -64.51
CA ASP A 325 70.73 -49.02 -65.85
C ASP A 325 72.26 -49.03 -65.79
N LYS A 326 72.87 -48.20 -64.92
CA LYS A 326 74.32 -48.20 -64.67
C LYS A 326 74.80 -49.54 -64.11
N GLU A 327 74.13 -50.08 -63.10
CA GLU A 327 74.49 -51.37 -62.48
C GLU A 327 74.40 -52.52 -63.49
N SER A 328 73.38 -52.51 -64.36
CA SER A 328 73.23 -53.45 -65.47
C SER A 328 74.40 -53.36 -66.47
N LEU A 329 74.85 -52.15 -66.81
CA LEU A 329 76.01 -51.94 -67.71
C LEU A 329 77.34 -52.34 -67.05
N GLU A 330 77.52 -52.08 -65.75
CA GLU A 330 78.70 -52.52 -65.00
C GLU A 330 78.76 -54.05 -64.89
N ALA A 331 77.63 -54.73 -64.69
CA ALA A 331 77.56 -56.20 -64.72
C ALA A 331 77.90 -56.79 -66.09
N GLN A 332 77.42 -56.17 -67.18
CA GLN A 332 77.79 -56.57 -68.55
C GLN A 332 79.30 -56.38 -68.82
N LEU A 333 79.89 -55.26 -68.36
CA LEU A 333 81.33 -55.02 -68.44
C LEU A 333 82.14 -56.05 -67.64
N GLN A 334 81.71 -56.42 -66.44
CA GLN A 334 82.37 -57.45 -65.64
C GLN A 334 82.33 -58.82 -66.34
N SER A 335 81.20 -59.20 -66.95
CA SER A 335 81.10 -60.43 -67.74
C SER A 335 82.05 -60.41 -68.94
N ALA A 336 82.05 -59.31 -69.72
CA ALA A 336 82.94 -59.15 -70.85
C ALA A 336 84.42 -59.18 -70.43
N HIS A 337 84.77 -58.63 -69.26
CA HIS A 337 86.13 -58.71 -68.73
C HIS A 337 86.51 -60.14 -68.27
N ALA A 338 85.55 -60.91 -67.73
CA ALA A 338 85.76 -62.31 -67.40
C ALA A 338 85.98 -63.17 -68.65
N ASP A 339 85.21 -62.93 -69.73
CA ASP A 339 85.38 -63.62 -71.01
C ASP A 339 86.70 -63.25 -71.71
N ASN A 340 87.12 -61.98 -71.67
CA ASN A 340 88.46 -61.57 -72.08
C ASN A 340 89.57 -62.24 -71.23
N GLY A 341 89.31 -62.52 -69.95
CA GLY A 341 90.19 -63.31 -69.09
C GLY A 341 90.33 -64.77 -69.56
N LYS A 342 89.21 -65.42 -69.92
CA LYS A 342 89.22 -66.78 -70.51
C LYS A 342 89.98 -66.82 -71.84
N LEU A 343 89.74 -65.82 -72.71
CA LEU A 343 90.45 -65.69 -73.99
C LEU A 343 91.95 -65.49 -73.77
N ARG A 344 92.37 -64.65 -72.82
CA ARG A 344 93.78 -64.50 -72.45
C ARG A 344 94.41 -65.83 -72.01
N GLY A 345 93.76 -66.58 -71.12
CA GLY A 345 94.24 -67.90 -70.70
C GLY A 345 94.32 -68.92 -71.86
N SER A 346 93.41 -68.85 -72.83
CA SER A 346 93.51 -69.65 -74.06
C SER A 346 94.67 -69.22 -74.97
N MET A 347 95.03 -67.93 -74.95
CA MET A 347 96.18 -67.40 -75.69
C MET A 347 97.50 -67.78 -75.01
N GLU A 348 97.59 -67.67 -73.69
CA GLU A 348 98.77 -68.07 -72.89
C GLU A 348 99.05 -69.58 -72.97
N THR A 349 98.00 -70.41 -73.11
CA THR A 349 98.16 -71.86 -73.32
C THR A 349 98.62 -72.19 -74.74
N LEU A 350 98.06 -71.56 -75.78
CA LEU A 350 98.56 -71.67 -77.16
C LEU A 350 100.00 -71.15 -77.30
N GLU A 351 100.34 -70.06 -76.61
CA GLU A 351 101.70 -69.50 -76.58
C GLU A 351 102.66 -70.42 -75.81
N SER A 352 102.19 -71.11 -74.78
CA SER A 352 102.95 -72.18 -74.10
C SER A 352 103.12 -73.44 -74.95
N GLU A 353 102.20 -73.73 -75.87
CA GLU A 353 102.34 -74.83 -76.85
C GLU A 353 103.31 -74.45 -77.97
N LEU A 354 103.21 -73.23 -78.51
CA LEU A 354 104.20 -72.65 -79.43
C LEU A 354 105.60 -72.56 -78.80
N GLN A 355 105.70 -72.21 -77.52
CA GLN A 355 107.00 -72.18 -76.84
C GLN A 355 107.55 -73.60 -76.58
N LYS A 356 106.69 -74.62 -76.41
CA LYS A 356 107.13 -76.03 -76.39
C LYS A 356 107.62 -76.48 -77.76
N GLU A 357 106.87 -76.21 -78.83
CA GLU A 357 107.27 -76.49 -80.21
C GLU A 357 108.59 -75.80 -80.54
N ARG A 358 108.71 -74.52 -80.17
CA ARG A 358 109.95 -73.75 -80.24
C ARG A 358 111.07 -74.39 -79.44
N THR A 359 110.86 -74.86 -78.20
CA THR A 359 111.92 -75.58 -77.46
C THR A 359 112.29 -76.91 -78.12
N THR A 360 111.38 -77.63 -78.78
CA THR A 360 111.77 -78.81 -79.57
C THR A 360 112.54 -78.44 -80.85
N TYR A 361 112.28 -77.25 -81.41
CA TYR A 361 113.06 -76.68 -82.52
C TYR A 361 114.44 -76.20 -82.04
N GLU A 362 114.52 -75.62 -80.85
CA GLU A 362 115.75 -75.19 -80.18
C GLU A 362 116.56 -76.39 -79.64
N GLU A 363 115.94 -77.52 -79.31
CA GLU A 363 116.61 -78.81 -79.09
C GLU A 363 117.16 -79.39 -80.40
N LEU A 364 116.45 -79.23 -81.52
CA LEU A 364 116.95 -79.59 -82.85
C LEU A 364 118.17 -78.73 -83.26
N VAL A 365 118.17 -77.45 -82.89
CA VAL A 365 119.31 -76.53 -83.05
C VAL A 365 120.42 -76.85 -82.04
N ALA A 366 120.11 -77.23 -80.79
CA ALA A 366 121.11 -77.67 -79.83
C ALA A 366 121.82 -78.97 -80.26
N GLN A 367 121.13 -79.87 -80.96
CA GLN A 367 121.75 -81.02 -81.63
C GLN A 367 122.67 -80.61 -82.79
N MET A 368 122.49 -79.43 -83.39
CA MET A 368 123.39 -78.87 -84.41
C MET A 368 124.58 -78.12 -83.79
N ASP A 369 124.38 -77.38 -82.71
CA ASP A 369 125.44 -76.59 -82.03
C ASP A 369 126.28 -77.40 -81.03
N ALA A 370 125.87 -78.62 -80.67
CA ALA A 370 126.65 -79.58 -79.87
C ALA A 370 128.02 -80.00 -80.49
N LEU A 371 128.36 -79.50 -81.69
CA LEU A 371 129.66 -79.65 -82.33
C LEU A 371 130.53 -78.37 -82.31
N LYS A 372 130.25 -77.38 -81.43
CA LYS A 372 130.98 -76.10 -81.45
C LYS A 372 131.42 -75.50 -80.09
N ILE A 373 132.31 -76.23 -79.40
CA ILE A 373 133.47 -75.69 -78.66
C ILE A 373 133.18 -74.64 -77.55
N GLU A 374 133.08 -75.15 -76.31
CA GLU A 374 134.01 -74.84 -75.21
C GLU A 374 134.43 -73.37 -74.93
N SER A 375 133.88 -72.73 -73.87
CA SER A 375 134.60 -71.69 -73.09
C SER A 375 134.00 -71.43 -71.68
N LYS A 376 134.71 -70.62 -70.86
CA LYS A 376 134.67 -70.54 -69.39
C LYS A 376 133.71 -69.48 -68.77
N LYS A 377 132.90 -69.93 -67.80
CA LYS A 377 132.88 -69.54 -66.35
C LYS A 377 133.21 -68.07 -65.92
N THR A 378 132.28 -67.37 -65.22
CA THR A 378 132.39 -66.83 -63.82
C THR A 378 131.23 -65.89 -63.37
N LEU A 379 130.95 -65.88 -62.03
CA LEU A 379 130.49 -64.82 -61.06
C LEU A 379 130.09 -63.40 -61.56
N GLY A 380 129.28 -62.57 -60.87
CA GLY A 380 128.65 -62.59 -59.51
C GLY A 380 128.18 -61.17 -59.07
N VAL A 381 128.14 -60.86 -57.75
CA VAL A 381 127.97 -59.51 -57.07
C VAL A 381 126.55 -59.10 -56.59
N GLU A 382 126.51 -58.27 -55.53
CA GLU A 382 125.36 -57.87 -54.69
C GLU A 382 124.73 -56.49 -55.01
N SER A 383 123.56 -56.19 -54.42
CA SER A 383 123.23 -54.82 -53.97
C SER A 383 122.23 -54.85 -52.80
N ALA A 384 122.63 -54.30 -51.64
CA ALA A 384 121.78 -54.21 -50.44
C ALA A 384 122.16 -53.00 -49.58
N LYS A 385 121.78 -51.79 -50.00
CA LYS A 385 121.95 -50.57 -49.18
C LYS A 385 120.83 -49.52 -49.34
N GLU A 386 120.26 -49.36 -50.53
CA GLU A 386 119.24 -48.34 -50.82
C GLU A 386 117.87 -48.60 -50.15
N SER A 387 117.62 -49.82 -49.67
CA SER A 387 116.33 -50.23 -49.11
C SER A 387 115.97 -49.57 -47.76
N LEU A 388 116.96 -49.11 -46.97
CA LEU A 388 116.73 -48.63 -45.59
C LEU A 388 116.46 -47.13 -45.49
N GLU A 389 117.09 -46.28 -46.32
CA GLU A 389 116.80 -44.83 -46.31
C GLU A 389 115.39 -44.51 -46.85
N ALA A 390 114.92 -45.29 -47.84
CA ALA A 390 113.56 -45.16 -48.37
C ALA A 390 112.47 -45.43 -47.31
N GLN A 391 112.68 -46.42 -46.43
CA GLN A 391 111.71 -46.78 -45.38
C GLN A 391 111.57 -45.67 -44.32
N LEU A 392 112.67 -45.01 -43.97
CA LEU A 392 112.68 -43.94 -42.96
C LEU A 392 111.92 -42.68 -43.42
N LEU A 393 111.92 -42.37 -44.72
CA LEU A 393 111.12 -41.29 -45.30
C LEU A 393 109.62 -41.62 -45.31
N VAL A 394 109.25 -42.86 -45.63
CA VAL A 394 107.83 -43.29 -45.63
C VAL A 394 107.23 -43.18 -44.24
N VAL A 395 107.89 -43.73 -43.22
CA VAL A 395 107.40 -43.73 -41.81
C VAL A 395 107.19 -42.31 -41.29
N ASN A 396 108.12 -41.38 -41.56
CA ASN A 396 107.95 -39.97 -41.16
C ASN A 396 106.77 -39.30 -41.89
N SER A 397 106.50 -39.66 -43.16
CA SER A 397 105.31 -39.18 -43.88
C SER A 397 104.00 -39.72 -43.30
N GLU A 398 104.00 -40.92 -42.72
CA GLU A 398 102.83 -41.53 -42.10
C GLU A 398 102.58 -40.96 -40.69
N ILE A 399 103.63 -40.73 -39.90
CA ILE A 399 103.53 -40.02 -38.61
C ILE A 399 102.89 -38.64 -38.80
N ALA A 400 103.30 -37.88 -39.81
CA ALA A 400 102.71 -36.57 -40.12
C ALA A 400 101.22 -36.66 -40.53
N LYS A 401 100.83 -37.67 -41.32
CA LYS A 401 99.42 -37.93 -41.68
C LYS A 401 98.59 -38.29 -40.44
N LEU A 402 99.11 -39.18 -39.59
CA LEU A 402 98.45 -39.63 -38.36
C LEU A 402 98.25 -38.47 -37.38
N GLN A 403 99.27 -37.63 -37.18
CA GLN A 403 99.14 -36.39 -36.40
C GLN A 403 98.05 -35.46 -36.97
N GLY A 404 97.98 -35.31 -38.29
CA GLY A 404 96.88 -34.59 -38.95
C GLY A 404 95.50 -35.18 -38.63
N THR A 405 95.34 -36.51 -38.67
CA THR A 405 94.07 -37.16 -38.31
C THR A 405 93.71 -37.03 -36.84
N VAL A 406 94.69 -37.09 -35.92
CA VAL A 406 94.47 -36.91 -34.47
C VAL A 406 93.97 -35.48 -34.20
N ASN A 407 94.64 -34.46 -34.73
CA ASN A 407 94.24 -33.06 -34.54
C ASN A 407 92.82 -32.78 -35.06
N ASN A 408 92.41 -33.42 -36.17
CA ASN A 408 91.05 -33.31 -36.69
C ASN A 408 90.03 -33.99 -35.76
N LEU A 409 90.32 -35.20 -35.27
CA LEU A 409 89.43 -35.92 -34.34
C LEU A 409 89.32 -35.21 -32.98
N GLU A 410 90.38 -34.57 -32.49
CA GLU A 410 90.32 -33.70 -31.31
C GLU A 410 89.42 -32.48 -31.55
N CYS A 411 89.53 -31.85 -32.72
CA CYS A 411 88.66 -30.74 -33.14
C CYS A 411 87.18 -31.16 -33.22
N ASP A 412 86.90 -32.34 -33.79
CA ASP A 412 85.53 -32.86 -33.90
C ASP A 412 84.96 -33.29 -32.54
N SER A 413 85.77 -33.92 -31.68
CA SER A 413 85.38 -34.22 -30.30
C SER A 413 85.11 -32.95 -29.47
N ALA A 414 85.80 -31.84 -29.74
CA ALA A 414 85.51 -30.55 -29.13
C ALA A 414 84.17 -29.97 -29.59
N LYS A 415 83.84 -30.08 -30.89
CA LYS A 415 82.52 -29.68 -31.44
C LYS A 415 81.39 -30.52 -30.84
N GLU A 416 81.56 -31.83 -30.79
CA GLU A 416 80.58 -32.76 -30.23
C GLU A 416 80.28 -32.46 -28.75
N LYS A 417 81.30 -32.16 -27.95
CA LYS A 417 81.14 -31.72 -26.56
C LYS A 417 80.37 -30.40 -26.46
N ALA A 418 80.63 -29.44 -27.35
CA ALA A 418 79.89 -28.18 -27.39
C ALA A 418 78.40 -28.38 -27.74
N TYR A 419 78.10 -29.19 -28.76
CA TYR A 419 76.72 -29.57 -29.10
C TYR A 419 76.02 -30.32 -27.96
N SER A 420 76.73 -31.20 -27.25
CA SER A 420 76.21 -31.92 -26.08
C SER A 420 75.85 -30.96 -24.94
N SER A 421 76.68 -29.95 -24.66
CA SER A 421 76.35 -28.92 -23.66
C SER A 421 75.19 -28.03 -24.06
N GLU A 422 75.09 -27.65 -25.34
CA GLU A 422 73.99 -26.82 -25.86
C GLU A 422 72.65 -27.59 -25.79
N LEU A 423 72.62 -28.85 -26.25
CA LEU A 423 71.44 -29.70 -26.19
C LEU A 423 70.97 -29.92 -24.74
N LYS A 424 71.90 -30.01 -23.78
CA LYS A 424 71.57 -30.10 -22.35
C LYS A 424 70.90 -28.82 -21.83
N ILE A 425 71.40 -27.64 -22.19
CA ILE A 425 70.80 -26.34 -21.80
C ILE A 425 69.38 -26.23 -22.38
N GLN A 426 69.18 -26.62 -23.64
CA GLN A 426 67.87 -26.63 -24.28
C GLN A 426 66.90 -27.62 -23.60
N LEU A 427 67.38 -28.80 -23.18
CA LEU A 427 66.57 -29.77 -22.42
C LEU A 427 66.12 -29.21 -21.07
N GLU A 428 67.04 -28.58 -20.32
CA GLU A 428 66.73 -27.94 -19.02
C GLU A 428 65.74 -26.77 -19.17
N ALA A 429 65.82 -26.00 -20.27
CA ALA A 429 64.85 -24.95 -20.59
C ALA A 429 63.44 -25.52 -20.92
N VAL A 430 63.36 -26.58 -21.73
CA VAL A 430 62.09 -27.25 -22.08
C VAL A 430 61.46 -27.91 -20.86
N GLU A 431 62.25 -28.52 -19.97
CA GLU A 431 61.81 -29.04 -18.67
C GLU A 431 61.23 -27.93 -17.77
N GLY A 432 61.81 -26.73 -17.81
CA GLY A 432 61.27 -25.54 -17.12
C GLY A 432 59.92 -25.09 -17.67
N ILE A 433 59.80 -24.97 -19.00
CA ILE A 433 58.54 -24.61 -19.68
C ILE A 433 57.46 -25.65 -19.39
N ARG A 434 57.79 -26.94 -19.45
CA ARG A 434 56.87 -28.05 -19.13
C ARG A 434 56.26 -27.88 -17.73
N LYS A 435 57.07 -27.61 -16.72
CA LYS A 435 56.63 -27.42 -15.33
C LYS A 435 55.76 -26.18 -15.13
N MET A 436 56.02 -25.09 -15.85
CA MET A 436 55.14 -23.91 -15.81
C MET A 436 53.76 -24.22 -16.38
N LEU A 437 53.69 -24.81 -17.58
CA LEU A 437 52.43 -25.20 -18.23
C LEU A 437 51.65 -26.24 -17.41
N GLU A 438 52.35 -27.18 -16.78
CA GLU A 438 51.77 -28.19 -15.87
C GLU A 438 51.12 -27.51 -14.64
N SER A 439 51.76 -26.49 -14.06
CA SER A 439 51.18 -25.71 -12.94
C SER A 439 50.04 -24.76 -13.35
N GLU A 440 50.09 -24.21 -14.56
CA GLU A 440 49.04 -23.33 -15.12
C GLU A 440 47.78 -24.14 -15.47
N LEU A 441 47.96 -25.34 -16.04
CA LEU A 441 46.89 -26.30 -16.30
C LEU A 441 46.20 -26.75 -15.01
N GLU A 442 46.95 -27.07 -13.96
CA GLU A 442 46.40 -27.45 -12.65
C GLU A 442 45.59 -26.29 -12.02
N SER A 443 46.11 -25.06 -12.09
CA SER A 443 45.39 -23.86 -11.63
C SER A 443 44.08 -23.66 -12.40
N SER A 444 44.11 -23.81 -13.74
CA SER A 444 42.92 -23.69 -14.60
C SER A 444 41.89 -24.80 -14.33
N HIS A 445 42.35 -26.03 -14.09
CA HIS A 445 41.49 -27.15 -13.68
C HIS A 445 40.80 -26.87 -12.33
N GLN A 446 41.57 -26.39 -11.35
CA GLN A 446 41.05 -26.04 -10.03
C GLN A 446 40.07 -24.85 -10.07
N GLU A 447 40.22 -23.90 -11.00
CA GLU A 447 39.21 -22.86 -11.25
C GLU A 447 37.95 -23.42 -11.93
N THR A 448 38.12 -24.28 -12.94
CA THR A 448 37.00 -24.95 -13.65
C THR A 448 36.12 -25.72 -12.67
N MET A 449 36.72 -26.47 -11.73
CA MET A 449 35.98 -27.17 -10.68
C MET A 449 35.16 -26.22 -9.78
N LYS A 450 35.73 -25.08 -9.37
CA LYS A 450 35.02 -24.06 -8.57
C LYS A 450 33.86 -23.40 -9.35
N LEU A 451 34.03 -23.22 -10.66
CA LEU A 451 32.97 -22.72 -11.53
C LEU A 451 31.84 -23.75 -11.69
N GLN A 452 32.18 -25.03 -11.84
CA GLN A 452 31.19 -26.10 -12.00
C GLN A 452 30.39 -26.39 -10.72
N GLU A 453 31.00 -26.23 -9.53
CA GLU A 453 30.29 -26.23 -8.25
C GLU A 453 29.32 -25.03 -8.15
N LYS A 454 29.76 -23.82 -8.52
CA LYS A 454 28.91 -22.62 -8.57
C LYS A 454 27.73 -22.79 -9.54
N ILE A 455 27.96 -23.34 -10.73
CA ILE A 455 26.91 -23.63 -11.71
C ILE A 455 25.89 -24.61 -11.12
N SER A 456 26.37 -25.69 -10.50
CA SER A 456 25.50 -26.69 -9.85
C SER A 456 24.64 -26.07 -8.73
N SER A 457 25.22 -25.19 -7.92
CA SER A 457 24.50 -24.41 -6.90
C SER A 457 23.48 -23.43 -7.52
N MET A 458 23.82 -22.78 -8.64
CA MET A 458 22.88 -21.92 -9.37
C MET A 458 21.72 -22.70 -9.98
N GLU A 459 21.97 -23.88 -10.56
CA GLU A 459 20.92 -24.75 -11.10
C GLU A 459 19.91 -25.21 -10.05
N VAL A 460 20.36 -25.59 -8.84
CA VAL A 460 19.46 -25.98 -7.75
C VAL A 460 18.57 -24.80 -7.36
N ARG A 461 19.16 -23.61 -7.14
CA ARG A 461 18.38 -22.40 -6.82
C ARG A 461 17.39 -22.02 -7.91
N LEU A 462 17.73 -22.21 -9.19
CA LEU A 462 16.82 -21.98 -10.30
C LEU A 462 15.66 -22.98 -10.29
N LYS A 463 15.93 -24.27 -10.06
CA LYS A 463 14.88 -25.30 -9.91
C LYS A 463 13.94 -24.99 -8.75
N ASP A 464 14.47 -24.57 -7.59
CA ASP A 464 13.70 -24.14 -6.42
C ASP A 464 12.85 -22.88 -6.72
N GLN A 465 13.41 -21.89 -7.42
CA GLN A 465 12.69 -20.69 -7.84
C GLN A 465 11.58 -21.00 -8.85
N THR A 466 11.80 -21.91 -9.80
CA THR A 466 10.77 -22.37 -10.74
C THR A 466 9.64 -23.10 -10.00
N ALA A 467 9.95 -23.98 -9.05
CA ALA A 467 8.93 -24.66 -8.24
C ALA A 467 8.08 -23.67 -7.42
N LEU A 468 8.73 -22.68 -6.79
CA LEU A 468 8.04 -21.59 -6.08
C LEU A 468 7.16 -20.76 -7.01
N LEU A 469 7.61 -20.43 -8.22
CA LEU A 469 6.81 -19.71 -9.20
C LEU A 469 5.56 -20.50 -9.62
N VAL A 470 5.69 -21.81 -9.86
CA VAL A 470 4.54 -22.69 -10.19
C VAL A 470 3.54 -22.77 -9.03
N GLU A 471 4.01 -22.81 -7.77
CA GLU A 471 3.15 -22.76 -6.59
C GLU A 471 2.41 -21.41 -6.49
N PHE A 472 3.08 -20.30 -6.80
CA PHE A 472 2.47 -18.97 -6.81
C PHE A 472 1.48 -18.78 -7.96
N THR A 473 1.73 -19.32 -9.17
CA THR A 473 0.77 -19.22 -10.28
C THR A 473 -0.48 -20.04 -10.01
N ALA A 474 -0.37 -21.27 -9.49
CA ALA A 474 -1.53 -22.07 -9.10
C ALA A 474 -2.41 -21.34 -8.06
N LYS A 475 -1.78 -20.76 -7.02
CA LYS A 475 -2.49 -19.95 -6.01
C LYS A 475 -3.13 -18.68 -6.59
N ALA A 476 -2.54 -18.08 -7.61
CA ALA A 476 -3.11 -16.93 -8.31
C ALA A 476 -4.32 -17.35 -9.17
N GLU A 477 -4.26 -18.50 -9.84
CA GLU A 477 -5.35 -19.08 -10.63
C GLU A 477 -6.55 -19.46 -9.75
N ASP A 478 -6.32 -20.13 -8.61
CA ASP A 478 -7.36 -20.41 -7.60
C ASP A 478 -8.03 -19.11 -7.11
N ALA A 479 -7.24 -18.07 -6.83
CA ALA A 479 -7.76 -16.77 -6.40
C ALA A 479 -8.53 -16.03 -7.52
N VAL A 480 -8.16 -16.21 -8.78
CA VAL A 480 -8.90 -15.70 -9.95
C VAL A 480 -10.24 -16.43 -10.09
N ALA A 481 -10.25 -17.77 -9.98
CA ALA A 481 -11.47 -18.58 -10.02
C ALA A 481 -12.44 -18.19 -8.88
N GLY A 482 -11.93 -18.03 -7.65
CA GLY A 482 -12.71 -17.56 -6.51
C GLY A 482 -13.31 -16.16 -6.72
N ARG A 483 -12.54 -15.20 -7.24
CA ARG A 483 -13.07 -13.86 -7.58
C ARG A 483 -14.18 -13.93 -8.62
N LYS A 484 -13.99 -14.70 -9.69
CA LYS A 484 -15.00 -14.88 -10.75
C LYS A 484 -16.31 -15.50 -10.23
N GLY A 485 -16.21 -16.40 -9.24
CA GLY A 485 -17.37 -16.95 -8.53
C GLY A 485 -18.15 -15.88 -7.75
N MET A 486 -17.46 -15.04 -6.98
CA MET A 486 -18.10 -13.95 -6.22
C MET A 486 -18.62 -12.81 -7.11
N GLU A 487 -17.94 -12.53 -8.23
CA GLU A 487 -18.40 -11.58 -9.25
C GLU A 487 -19.75 -12.01 -9.85
N GLY A 488 -19.90 -13.30 -10.18
CA GLY A 488 -21.19 -13.86 -10.63
C GLY A 488 -22.30 -13.76 -9.58
N GLN A 489 -21.98 -13.95 -8.30
CA GLN A 489 -22.95 -13.75 -7.19
C GLN A 489 -23.34 -12.28 -7.05
N LEU A 490 -22.37 -11.36 -7.14
CA LEU A 490 -22.60 -9.92 -7.07
C LEU A 490 -23.49 -9.44 -8.22
N GLU A 491 -23.27 -9.92 -9.44
CA GLU A 491 -24.10 -9.56 -10.60
C GLU A 491 -25.53 -10.11 -10.47
N GLY A 492 -25.69 -11.33 -9.95
CA GLY A 492 -27.00 -11.88 -9.57
C GLY A 492 -27.71 -11.04 -8.52
N ALA A 493 -26.99 -10.55 -7.50
CA ALA A 493 -27.54 -9.67 -6.48
C ALA A 493 -27.97 -8.30 -7.04
N LYS A 494 -27.16 -7.69 -7.93
CA LYS A 494 -27.56 -6.46 -8.67
C LYS A 494 -28.84 -6.69 -9.49
N LEU A 495 -28.97 -7.84 -10.15
CA LEU A 495 -30.15 -8.18 -10.93
C LEU A 495 -31.41 -8.24 -10.04
N GLU A 496 -31.35 -8.86 -8.86
CA GLU A 496 -32.47 -8.83 -7.92
C GLU A 496 -32.74 -7.44 -7.33
N ILE A 497 -31.71 -6.65 -7.02
CA ILE A 497 -31.89 -5.26 -6.59
C ILE A 497 -32.65 -4.46 -7.66
N THR A 498 -32.27 -4.53 -8.93
CA THR A 498 -32.97 -3.80 -10.02
C THR A 498 -34.41 -4.28 -10.22
N LYS A 499 -34.70 -5.59 -10.09
CA LYS A 499 -36.08 -6.11 -10.08
C LYS A 499 -36.89 -5.54 -8.91
N LEU A 500 -36.32 -5.51 -7.71
CA LEU A 500 -36.97 -4.97 -6.52
C LEU A 500 -37.21 -3.46 -6.63
N THR A 501 -36.22 -2.68 -7.12
CA THR A 501 -36.38 -1.24 -7.40
C THR A 501 -37.52 -0.99 -8.37
N ASN A 502 -37.57 -1.71 -9.50
CA ASN A 502 -38.67 -1.59 -10.47
C ASN A 502 -40.04 -1.91 -9.86
N ARG A 503 -40.11 -2.92 -8.98
CA ARG A 503 -41.34 -3.26 -8.24
C ARG A 503 -41.73 -2.18 -7.23
N VAL A 504 -40.77 -1.56 -6.53
CA VAL A 504 -41.00 -0.43 -5.63
C VAL A 504 -41.52 0.78 -6.40
N SER A 505 -40.92 1.16 -7.53
CA SER A 505 -41.41 2.25 -8.37
C SER A 505 -42.83 2.02 -8.88
N LEU A 506 -43.17 0.77 -9.25
CA LEU A 506 -44.53 0.39 -9.65
C LEU A 506 -45.55 0.49 -8.50
N LEU A 507 -45.15 0.15 -7.27
CA LEU A 507 -46.02 0.29 -6.09
C LEU A 507 -46.18 1.75 -5.68
N GLN A 508 -45.10 2.55 -5.72
CA GLN A 508 -45.15 3.99 -5.46
C GLN A 508 -46.11 4.71 -6.43
N GLY A 509 -46.03 4.42 -7.72
CA GLY A 509 -46.94 5.01 -8.71
C GLY A 509 -48.42 4.66 -8.48
N LYS A 510 -48.72 3.47 -7.92
CA LYS A 510 -50.09 3.11 -7.50
C LYS A 510 -50.53 3.86 -6.26
N ILE A 511 -49.65 3.99 -5.26
CA ILE A 511 -49.91 4.75 -4.03
C ILE A 511 -50.18 6.22 -4.36
N GLU A 512 -49.44 6.83 -5.28
CA GLU A 512 -49.71 8.20 -5.74
C GLU A 512 -51.07 8.31 -6.46
N GLN A 513 -51.45 7.33 -7.30
CA GLN A 513 -52.78 7.30 -7.92
C GLN A 513 -53.91 7.14 -6.89
N GLU A 514 -53.73 6.30 -5.88
CA GLU A 514 -54.71 6.05 -4.82
C GLU A 514 -54.89 7.28 -3.91
N LYS A 515 -53.80 8.00 -3.57
CA LYS A 515 -53.87 9.31 -2.90
C LYS A 515 -54.67 10.33 -3.71
N LEU A 516 -54.35 10.51 -4.99
CA LEU A 516 -55.05 11.47 -5.87
C LEU A 516 -56.55 11.15 -6.00
N LEU A 517 -56.92 9.86 -6.04
CA LEU A 517 -58.32 9.44 -6.01
C LEU A 517 -58.97 9.73 -4.64
N SER A 518 -58.27 9.48 -3.53
CA SER A 518 -58.73 9.81 -2.18
C SER A 518 -58.98 11.32 -2.02
N GLU A 519 -58.05 12.16 -2.46
CA GLU A 519 -58.19 13.63 -2.47
C GLU A 519 -59.40 14.07 -3.32
N GLU A 520 -59.66 13.43 -4.47
CA GLU A 520 -60.83 13.69 -5.30
C GLU A 520 -62.14 13.27 -4.60
N TYR A 521 -62.15 12.17 -3.85
CA TYR A 521 -63.29 11.73 -3.05
C TYR A 521 -63.53 12.64 -1.83
N GLU A 522 -62.49 13.05 -1.10
CA GLU A 522 -62.63 14.04 -0.03
C GLU A 522 -63.17 15.38 -0.55
N ALA A 523 -62.71 15.85 -1.71
CA ALA A 523 -63.21 17.05 -2.35
C ALA A 523 -64.70 16.93 -2.73
N LYS A 524 -65.16 15.74 -3.15
CA LYS A 524 -66.58 15.44 -3.37
C LYS A 524 -67.37 15.45 -2.05
N CYS A 525 -66.87 14.83 -0.99
CA CYS A 525 -67.51 14.82 0.34
C CYS A 525 -67.67 16.24 0.91
N ARG A 526 -66.58 17.02 0.99
CA ARG A 526 -66.59 18.44 1.42
C ARG A 526 -67.60 19.28 0.62
N LYS A 527 -67.75 19.01 -0.69
CA LYS A 527 -68.72 19.71 -1.56
C LYS A 527 -70.16 19.30 -1.28
N LEU A 528 -70.43 18.03 -0.95
CA LEU A 528 -71.75 17.54 -0.56
C LEU A 528 -72.14 18.03 0.84
N GLU A 529 -71.22 18.02 1.80
CA GLU A 529 -71.39 18.62 3.14
C GLU A 529 -71.74 20.11 3.03
N ALA A 530 -70.99 20.86 2.21
CA ALA A 530 -71.26 22.27 1.93
C ALA A 530 -72.56 22.52 1.14
N GLN A 531 -73.15 21.50 0.49
CA GLN A 531 -74.49 21.57 -0.10
C GLN A 531 -75.55 21.30 0.97
N LEU A 532 -75.46 20.18 1.70
CA LEU A 532 -76.37 19.82 2.80
C LEU A 532 -76.45 20.91 3.88
N SER A 533 -75.35 21.58 4.19
CA SER A 533 -75.31 22.71 5.12
C SER A 533 -76.07 23.95 4.58
N ARG A 534 -75.96 24.24 3.27
CA ARG A 534 -76.75 25.30 2.62
C ARG A 534 -78.24 24.93 2.59
N ASP A 535 -78.58 23.71 2.17
CA ASP A 535 -79.96 23.22 2.08
C ASP A 535 -80.62 23.19 3.47
N SER A 536 -79.90 22.78 4.51
CA SER A 536 -80.36 22.82 5.91
C SER A 536 -80.60 24.25 6.40
N ARG A 537 -79.72 25.20 6.07
CA ARG A 537 -79.92 26.63 6.37
C ARG A 537 -81.12 27.20 5.62
N GLU A 538 -81.31 26.84 4.35
CA GLU A 538 -82.41 27.33 3.52
C GLU A 538 -83.76 26.72 3.95
N ALA A 539 -83.80 25.44 4.33
CA ALA A 539 -84.98 24.82 4.95
C ALA A 539 -85.33 25.46 6.30
N LYS A 540 -84.34 25.83 7.12
CA LYS A 540 -84.55 26.59 8.38
C LYS A 540 -85.11 27.99 8.10
N LEU A 541 -84.57 28.71 7.12
CA LEU A 541 -85.06 30.04 6.71
C LEU A 541 -86.49 29.97 6.13
N TRP A 542 -86.79 28.96 5.32
CA TRP A 542 -88.14 28.74 4.76
C TRP A 542 -89.16 28.41 5.86
N ARG A 543 -88.78 27.58 6.85
CA ARG A 543 -89.61 27.32 8.03
C ARG A 543 -89.89 28.60 8.81
N LEU A 544 -88.88 29.44 9.05
CA LEU A 544 -89.02 30.74 9.73
C LEU A 544 -89.96 31.69 8.97
N ALA A 545 -89.83 31.77 7.64
CA ALA A 545 -90.71 32.56 6.79
C ALA A 545 -92.17 32.10 6.89
N ASN A 546 -92.42 30.79 6.88
CA ASN A 546 -93.77 30.23 7.03
C ASN A 546 -94.34 30.45 8.44
N THR A 547 -93.53 30.35 9.51
CA THR A 547 -94.00 30.65 10.87
C THR A 547 -94.36 32.13 11.07
N ASN A 548 -93.76 33.05 10.32
CA ASN A 548 -94.23 34.44 10.27
C ASN A 548 -95.62 34.56 9.61
N GLY A 549 -95.94 33.69 8.65
CA GLY A 549 -97.29 33.53 8.12
C GLY A 549 -98.30 33.06 9.18
N ASP A 550 -97.95 32.03 9.96
CA ASP A 550 -98.81 31.56 11.06
C ASP A 550 -98.99 32.62 12.16
N LEU A 551 -97.95 33.38 12.50
CA LEU A 551 -98.05 34.51 13.44
C LEU A 551 -98.94 35.63 12.87
N LYS A 552 -98.85 35.92 11.57
CA LYS A 552 -99.72 36.87 10.88
C LYS A 552 -101.19 36.43 10.94
N VAL A 553 -101.47 35.16 10.63
CA VAL A 553 -102.82 34.59 10.71
C VAL A 553 -103.37 34.58 12.14
N LYS A 554 -102.54 34.32 13.16
CA LYS A 554 -102.92 34.44 14.57
C LYS A 554 -103.28 35.88 14.94
N GLN A 555 -102.44 36.85 14.55
CA GLN A 555 -102.68 38.28 14.78
C GLN A 555 -103.98 38.75 14.11
N ASP A 556 -104.20 38.39 12.84
CA ASP A 556 -105.39 38.78 12.08
C ASP A 556 -106.67 38.11 12.65
N LYS A 557 -106.56 36.90 13.21
CA LYS A 557 -107.64 36.22 13.95
C LYS A 557 -107.94 36.89 15.30
N GLU A 558 -106.93 37.33 16.04
CA GLU A 558 -107.11 38.07 17.29
C GLU A 558 -107.69 39.46 17.05
N LEU A 559 -107.26 40.16 16.00
CA LEU A 559 -107.88 41.40 15.54
C LEU A 559 -109.35 41.20 15.15
N SER A 560 -109.68 40.09 14.47
CA SER A 560 -111.06 39.73 14.15
C SER A 560 -111.91 39.46 15.41
N SER A 561 -111.32 38.81 16.43
CA SER A 561 -111.97 38.59 17.73
C SER A 561 -112.18 39.89 18.51
N ALA A 562 -111.20 40.80 18.49
CA ALA A 562 -111.31 42.13 19.09
C ALA A 562 -112.38 42.99 18.38
N ALA A 563 -112.46 42.94 17.05
CA ALA A 563 -113.51 43.58 16.28
C ALA A 563 -114.91 43.00 16.57
N GLY A 564 -115.01 41.67 16.77
CA GLY A 564 -116.24 41.01 17.22
C GLY A 564 -116.70 41.52 18.58
N LYS A 565 -115.82 41.52 19.59
CA LYS A 565 -116.10 42.07 20.93
C LYS A 565 -116.45 43.56 20.88
N LEU A 566 -115.79 44.35 20.02
CA LEU A 566 -116.11 45.76 19.82
C LEU A 566 -117.53 45.94 19.25
N ALA A 567 -117.95 45.10 18.30
CA ALA A 567 -119.31 45.11 17.75
C ALA A 567 -120.36 44.66 18.79
N GLU A 568 -120.01 43.78 19.73
CA GLU A 568 -120.85 43.44 20.88
C GLU A 568 -120.97 44.61 21.86
N CYS A 569 -119.86 45.28 22.21
CA CYS A 569 -119.89 46.51 23.00
C CYS A 569 -120.74 47.60 22.32
N GLN A 570 -120.64 47.78 21.00
CA GLN A 570 -121.49 48.72 20.23
C GLN A 570 -122.98 48.34 20.30
N LYS A 571 -123.34 47.04 20.21
CA LYS A 571 -124.72 46.58 20.41
C LYS A 571 -125.22 46.86 21.83
N THR A 572 -124.39 46.65 22.84
CA THR A 572 -124.71 46.93 24.25
C THR A 572 -124.92 48.43 24.48
N ILE A 573 -124.04 49.29 23.95
CA ILE A 573 -124.19 50.75 23.98
C ILE A 573 -125.49 51.18 23.28
N ALA A 574 -125.81 50.60 22.12
CA ALA A 574 -127.08 50.88 21.42
C ALA A 574 -128.31 50.38 22.19
N ASN A 575 -128.19 49.32 22.99
CA ASN A 575 -129.27 48.81 23.82
C ASN A 575 -129.48 49.65 25.09
N LEU A 576 -128.40 50.06 25.76
CA LEU A 576 -128.42 51.04 26.86
C LEU A 576 -129.00 52.38 26.38
N GLY A 577 -128.63 52.83 25.19
CA GLY A 577 -129.22 54.01 24.54
C GLY A 577 -130.72 53.90 24.29
N ARG A 578 -131.24 52.69 24.01
CA ARG A 578 -132.70 52.44 23.98
C ARG A 578 -133.32 52.46 25.37
N GLN A 579 -132.67 51.88 26.38
CA GLN A 579 -133.17 51.86 27.76
C GLN A 579 -133.27 53.27 28.36
N LEU A 580 -132.24 54.10 28.18
CA LEU A 580 -132.27 55.53 28.55
C LEU A 580 -133.41 56.28 27.84
N LYS A 581 -133.65 55.97 26.56
CA LYS A 581 -134.74 56.54 25.76
C LYS A 581 -136.14 55.97 26.09
N SER A 582 -136.23 54.96 26.97
CA SER A 582 -137.49 54.45 27.54
C SER A 582 -137.74 54.91 28.97
N LEU A 583 -136.81 55.67 29.57
CA LEU A 583 -136.90 56.23 30.92
C LEU A 583 -137.20 57.74 30.90
N THR A 584 -137.77 58.25 29.80
CA THR A 584 -137.96 59.70 29.57
C THR A 584 -139.42 60.17 29.66
N ASP A 585 -140.34 59.30 30.12
CA ASP A 585 -141.80 59.57 30.20
C ASP A 585 -142.35 59.44 31.64
N LEU A 586 -141.81 60.22 32.60
CA LEU A 586 -142.49 60.80 33.77
C LEU A 586 -141.49 61.59 34.66
N ASP A 587 -141.92 62.72 35.21
CA ASP A 587 -141.10 63.70 35.96
C ASP A 587 -141.67 63.93 37.38
N GLY A 588 -140.84 64.26 38.40
CA GLY A 588 -141.33 64.31 39.79
C GLY A 588 -140.37 64.46 41.01
N VAL A 589 -139.35 65.33 40.98
CA VAL A 589 -138.88 66.13 42.16
C VAL A 589 -138.16 65.45 43.38
N ALA A 590 -136.85 65.78 43.53
CA ALA A 590 -136.04 66.06 44.77
C ALA A 590 -135.70 64.96 45.83
N ALA A 591 -134.60 65.03 46.61
CA ALA A 591 -133.28 65.72 46.46
C ALA A 591 -132.24 65.32 47.58
N GLU A 592 -130.94 65.28 47.23
CA GLU A 592 -129.75 65.59 48.08
C GLU A 592 -129.43 64.64 49.30
N PRO A 593 -128.30 64.77 50.06
CA PRO A 593 -126.98 64.23 49.64
C PRO A 593 -126.04 63.66 50.74
N GLU A 594 -125.11 62.73 50.40
CA GLU A 594 -123.81 62.48 51.09
C GLU A 594 -122.99 61.46 50.25
N LYS A 595 -121.66 61.45 50.02
CA LYS A 595 -120.43 62.26 50.28
C LYS A 595 -119.34 61.42 50.97
N LEU A 596 -118.06 61.73 50.65
CA LEU A 596 -116.80 61.02 50.98
C LEU A 596 -116.48 59.87 50.00
N GLU A 597 -115.39 59.82 49.21
CA GLU A 597 -113.96 60.24 49.29
C GLU A 597 -113.00 59.04 49.55
N PRO A 598 -111.74 59.06 49.07
CA PRO A 598 -111.11 57.86 48.48
C PRO A 598 -109.83 57.37 49.20
N GLY A 599 -109.07 56.47 48.55
CA GLY A 599 -107.73 56.05 49.00
C GLY A 599 -106.81 55.62 47.85
N ASP A 600 -105.79 56.44 47.56
CA ASP A 600 -104.70 56.18 46.61
C ASP A 600 -103.47 55.52 47.28
N ALA A 601 -102.81 54.62 46.55
CA ALA A 601 -101.35 54.39 46.51
C ALA A 601 -101.05 53.35 45.40
N LEU A 602 -100.27 53.58 44.32
CA LEU A 602 -98.90 54.11 44.21
C LEU A 602 -97.89 53.12 44.84
N LEU A 603 -97.13 52.28 44.12
CA LEU A 603 -96.05 52.47 43.12
C LEU A 603 -95.82 51.13 42.37
N ASP A 604 -94.98 50.93 41.34
CA ASP A 604 -94.47 51.69 40.18
C ASP A 604 -93.77 50.67 39.22
N PHE A 605 -93.45 51.03 37.98
CA PHE A 605 -92.84 50.13 36.98
C PHE A 605 -91.30 50.09 37.01
N ARG A 606 -90.69 48.88 37.01
CA ARG A 606 -89.78 48.47 35.90
C ARG A 606 -89.26 47.01 35.91
N ASP A 607 -89.46 46.38 34.75
CA ASP A 607 -88.50 45.61 33.93
C ASP A 607 -87.73 44.38 34.49
N ARG A 608 -87.94 43.24 33.78
CA ARG A 608 -86.95 42.20 33.41
C ARG A 608 -86.50 41.14 34.44
N GLY A 609 -87.11 39.96 34.32
CA GLY A 609 -86.60 38.66 34.76
C GLY A 609 -87.64 37.57 34.45
N VAL A 610 -87.26 36.48 33.79
CA VAL A 610 -88.20 35.42 33.36
C VAL A 610 -87.82 34.09 34.02
N GLU A 611 -88.83 33.40 34.54
CA GLU A 611 -88.76 32.05 35.15
C GLU A 611 -88.42 30.99 34.06
N VAL A 612 -87.53 29.99 34.23
CA VAL A 612 -87.54 28.87 35.22
C VAL A 612 -88.72 27.90 34.92
N PRO A 613 -88.60 26.54 34.87
CA PRO A 613 -87.45 25.62 35.11
C PRO A 613 -87.18 24.58 33.94
N PRO A 614 -87.22 23.22 34.03
CA PRO A 614 -86.25 22.35 33.32
C PRO A 614 -86.86 21.18 32.49
N ALA A 615 -86.03 20.26 31.97
CA ALA A 615 -86.24 18.78 31.98
C ALA A 615 -85.14 18.01 31.22
N ASP A 616 -84.74 16.85 31.73
CA ASP A 616 -83.96 15.83 31.02
C ASP A 616 -84.86 14.93 30.14
N ILE A 617 -84.33 14.42 29.02
CA ILE A 617 -84.52 13.02 28.56
C ILE A 617 -83.18 12.58 27.91
N ALA A 618 -82.74 11.36 28.20
CA ALA A 618 -81.54 10.75 27.62
C ALA A 618 -81.89 9.60 26.65
N ASP A 619 -81.15 9.52 25.55
CA ASP A 619 -80.88 8.34 24.69
C ASP A 619 -80.01 8.84 23.50
N GLY A 620 -79.03 8.10 22.96
CA GLY A 620 -78.47 6.82 23.38
C GLY A 620 -77.55 6.22 22.31
N LEU A 621 -76.34 5.83 22.70
CA LEU A 621 -75.41 4.88 22.04
C LEU A 621 -74.96 5.15 20.57
N TYR A 622 -73.67 5.45 20.38
CA TYR A 622 -72.68 4.51 19.78
C TYR A 622 -71.26 5.11 19.75
N ASP A 623 -70.27 4.31 20.18
CA ASP A 623 -68.83 4.63 20.10
C ASP A 623 -68.25 4.43 18.70
N LEU A 624 -67.12 5.11 18.42
CA LEU A 624 -65.97 4.52 17.72
C LEU A 624 -64.71 5.42 17.88
N ASP A 625 -63.57 4.81 18.19
CA ASP A 625 -62.34 5.50 18.58
C ASP A 625 -61.61 6.27 17.46
N LEU A 626 -61.01 7.42 17.83
CA LEU A 626 -60.02 8.13 17.01
C LEU A 626 -59.00 8.90 17.89
N PRO A 627 -57.74 8.44 18.02
CA PRO A 627 -56.69 9.17 18.70
C PRO A 627 -55.78 10.01 17.77
N ASN A 628 -55.41 11.20 18.25
CA ASN A 628 -54.27 12.04 17.85
C ASN A 628 -54.09 12.50 16.39
N SER A 629 -54.30 13.81 16.20
CA SER A 629 -53.54 14.62 15.25
C SER A 629 -53.01 15.89 15.92
N ASN A 630 -51.88 15.78 16.65
CA ASN A 630 -51.13 16.91 17.18
C ASN A 630 -49.64 16.72 16.87
N GLY A 631 -49.09 17.60 16.03
CA GLY A 631 -47.76 17.41 15.43
C GLY A 631 -47.21 18.66 14.74
N SER A 632 -47.37 19.83 15.39
CA SER A 632 -46.78 21.08 14.89
C SER A 632 -45.31 21.15 15.28
N CYS A 633 -44.40 20.98 14.32
CA CYS A 633 -42.96 21.12 14.51
C CYS A 633 -42.38 22.18 13.57
N PHE A 634 -42.41 23.45 14.01
CA PHE A 634 -41.53 24.48 13.46
C PHE A 634 -40.10 24.26 13.97
N SER A 635 -39.12 24.20 13.05
CA SER A 635 -37.70 24.40 13.35
C SER A 635 -36.95 24.85 12.08
N PRO A 636 -35.81 25.56 12.22
CA PRO A 636 -35.42 26.56 11.21
C PRO A 636 -34.37 26.11 10.19
N ILE A 637 -34.27 26.93 9.13
CA ILE A 637 -33.34 26.81 8.01
C ILE A 637 -31.88 27.13 8.44
N PRO A 638 -30.89 26.28 8.14
CA PRO A 638 -29.49 26.67 8.06
C PRO A 638 -29.19 27.31 6.70
N HIS A 639 -28.53 28.47 6.67
CA HIS A 639 -28.03 29.07 5.43
C HIS A 639 -26.91 28.20 4.84
N VAL A 640 -27.09 27.72 3.60
CA VAL A 640 -25.99 27.28 2.73
C VAL A 640 -25.77 28.37 1.68
N GLN A 641 -24.61 29.03 1.71
CA GLN A 641 -24.24 30.02 0.71
C GLN A 641 -23.76 29.31 -0.57
N SER A 642 -24.52 29.44 -1.65
CA SER A 642 -24.08 29.11 -3.00
C SER A 642 -23.25 30.25 -3.58
N SER A 643 -22.00 29.99 -3.95
CA SER A 643 -21.21 30.85 -4.84
C SER A 643 -20.49 29.98 -5.88
N SER A 644 -20.38 30.47 -7.11
CA SER A 644 -19.95 29.65 -8.24
C SER A 644 -19.23 30.46 -9.33
N THR A 645 -17.92 30.21 -9.49
CA THR A 645 -17.11 30.50 -10.70
C THR A 645 -16.91 32.00 -11.04
N PRO A 646 -15.99 32.38 -11.97
CA PRO A 646 -15.10 31.57 -12.80
C PRO A 646 -13.59 31.96 -12.81
N LEU A 647 -12.82 31.15 -13.55
CA LEU A 647 -11.54 31.38 -14.25
C LEU A 647 -10.71 32.67 -14.03
N GLU A 648 -9.38 32.47 -14.00
CA GLU A 648 -8.37 33.19 -14.80
C GLU A 648 -7.13 32.28 -14.99
N THR A 649 -6.21 32.65 -15.89
CA THR A 649 -4.97 31.89 -16.22
C THR A 649 -3.72 32.79 -16.12
N SER A 650 -2.53 32.33 -16.56
CA SER A 650 -1.25 33.09 -16.69
C SER A 650 -0.33 33.12 -15.44
N VAL A 651 1.01 33.28 -15.51
CA VAL A 651 2.08 32.58 -16.28
C VAL A 651 3.47 33.08 -15.77
N PHE A 652 4.45 32.16 -15.64
CA PHE A 652 5.92 32.37 -15.57
C PHE A 652 6.64 33.09 -14.38
N SER A 653 7.92 32.66 -14.22
CA SER A 653 9.06 33.29 -13.49
C SER A 653 9.17 33.03 -11.97
N GLY A 654 10.37 32.77 -11.41
CA GLY A 654 11.65 32.43 -12.08
C GLY A 654 12.91 32.52 -11.19
N GLY A 655 13.72 31.45 -11.18
CA GLY A 655 15.10 31.38 -10.67
C GLY A 655 15.28 31.09 -9.16
N LEU A 656 16.48 30.78 -8.64
CA LEU A 656 17.69 30.10 -9.18
C LEU A 656 18.74 29.98 -8.05
N SER A 657 19.60 28.95 -8.05
CA SER A 657 20.71 28.73 -7.07
C SER A 657 20.26 28.28 -5.65
N THR A 658 21.06 27.62 -4.80
CA THR A 658 22.55 27.52 -4.75
C THR A 658 23.02 26.12 -4.24
N LEU A 659 24.34 25.87 -4.33
CA LEU A 659 25.06 24.66 -3.93
C LEU A 659 24.90 24.26 -2.44
N GLY A 660 24.98 22.95 -2.15
CA GLY A 660 26.23 22.45 -1.52
C GLY A 660 26.22 21.82 -0.11
N SER A 661 26.31 20.48 -0.11
CA SER A 661 27.25 19.68 0.73
C SER A 661 26.92 19.27 2.19
N TYR A 662 27.64 18.21 2.59
CA TYR A 662 28.02 17.73 3.93
C TYR A 662 27.12 16.83 4.81
N ARG A 663 27.57 15.56 4.86
CA ARG A 663 27.83 14.72 6.06
C ARG A 663 26.69 14.32 7.02
N SER A 664 26.36 13.04 6.92
CA SER A 664 26.66 12.01 7.94
C SER A 664 26.50 12.37 9.43
N LYS A 665 25.59 11.65 10.11
CA LYS A 665 25.78 11.21 11.50
C LYS A 665 24.97 9.94 11.81
N THR A 666 25.66 8.80 11.80
CA THR A 666 25.18 7.57 12.45
C THR A 666 25.17 7.77 13.97
N ARG A 667 24.24 7.09 14.65
CA ARG A 667 24.36 6.77 16.08
C ARG A 667 24.18 5.26 16.27
N LYS A 668 24.76 4.78 17.38
CA LYS A 668 24.94 3.37 17.73
C LYS A 668 23.60 2.66 17.98
#